data_AF-A0A954UG51-F1
#
_entry.id   AF-A0A954UG51-F1
#
_cell.length_a   1.000
_cell.length_b   1.000
_cell.length_c   1.000
_cell.angle_alpha   90.00
_cell.angle_beta   90.00
_cell.angle_gamma   90.00
#
_symmetry.space_group_name_H-M   'P 1'
#
loop_
_entity.id
_entity.type
_entity.pdbx_description
1 polymer ?
#
loop_
_entity_poly.entity_id
_entity_poly.type
_entity_poly.pdbx_seq_one_letter_code
_entity_poly.pdbx_strand_id
1 'polypeptide(L)'
;TSAAQPQVAVDLERASRPTEETDDQSIANSSDESNAAASVPREFRGSSELSVRVISGLIQKINGSNQAPPAAVGANVTLYALTDDVPRLQFVADAITNGDGQVTFRNLAEMRNEQRLDRLTYVLLVERDGQIVGIRNAAWLRASPNMWVSSTDAIKSVKGRVVNAVGRPVADAMVFMNVLGQERLPGIFETRTDAEGRFELHKIPFNQMRAEDPLRVSLGIQHPSYLPLEQIVEWDPNAVELKVRDGARLRGTIVDDVTGKPASSVRVTALPDTPTGDIDEDYREFMADTDDSGNYSVVVTPGRYHIIAEAQDRVAIAAKSVEVTDGQDNEVPAIHLIEGGWIEGRIVNPATGDLVSYVPRSPRRLGREEIPMHISLGHYGPAYPRQARMMSSMPIALVDAEGRFRMRVAPGENYPYVVNTQADRMMWDTLEQSPVVVESGKTTTIELRLKLPIQPDDVRKAIDEVLAQLPQDRAARIDKIVSLLHEKATTADQLTIARMCTLIRELARLGIDAVPELCDELDKEIEPRIIRSWAFALRAIGDPRAVPALIRAIPRTLVSTSDFGLMLQNEELVQFMQTHDLDDGERGNRFNLGVPIREVCGAIRKLTGHSLDDDAYYWISETGDSRIDGMRRHHLYLHADQWRRWWLEHGVALTDDERYRGMEPLLPVALVTNSDVDPSILKIPVGSRLLDVSTGMTLSPPSEAGIHLLDLDTGYKPAWPDDVPRLAKPENFRKLAVWSAPRGVDLMCVEHPLGDARFVYSLQGFDLRAWRIDSRDATRVDAMVGQGKLPEGDIVEGPLLPHIGDDESDAMRVSYLFLTREGTLGVLRLTDQITQAKDLTGRMMAERGVGFHRGVKFNIYLIAGPTDATSP
;
A
#
# COMPACT_ATOMS: atom_id res chain seq x y z
N THR A 1 -41.86 -53.62 -45.56
CA THR A 1 -42.16 -52.85 -46.78
C THR A 1 -41.00 -51.92 -47.07
N SER A 2 -40.26 -52.22 -48.15
CA SER A 2 -39.44 -51.32 -49.00
C SER A 2 -38.56 -50.27 -48.31
N ALA A 3 -37.23 -50.48 -48.14
CA ALA A 3 -36.16 -50.45 -49.16
C ALA A 3 -35.83 -49.01 -49.66
N ALA A 4 -34.57 -48.62 -49.95
CA ALA A 4 -33.38 -49.45 -50.17
C ALA A 4 -32.04 -48.79 -49.74
N GLN A 5 -31.06 -49.64 -49.40
CA GLN A 5 -29.60 -49.44 -49.54
C GLN A 5 -29.24 -49.41 -51.06
N PRO A 6 -28.04 -48.97 -51.53
CA PRO A 6 -26.76 -49.72 -51.34
C PRO A 6 -25.45 -48.87 -51.42
N GLN A 7 -24.20 -49.34 -51.34
CA GLN A 7 -23.51 -50.50 -50.71
C GLN A 7 -21.96 -50.36 -50.87
N VAL A 8 -21.17 -51.06 -50.01
CA VAL A 8 -19.89 -51.78 -50.32
C VAL A 8 -18.68 -50.91 -50.74
N ALA A 9 -17.41 -51.13 -50.36
CA ALA A 9 -16.64 -52.31 -49.92
C ALA A 9 -15.57 -51.93 -48.82
N VAL A 10 -14.73 -52.81 -48.24
CA VAL A 10 -14.82 -54.20 -47.68
C VAL A 10 -13.37 -54.72 -47.37
N ASP A 11 -13.24 -55.66 -46.42
CA ASP A 11 -12.07 -56.56 -46.13
C ASP A 11 -10.75 -56.02 -45.50
N LEU A 12 -10.03 -56.77 -44.64
CA LEU A 12 -10.36 -57.87 -43.69
C LEU A 12 -9.12 -58.25 -42.80
N GLU A 13 -9.31 -59.24 -41.90
CA GLU A 13 -8.32 -60.10 -41.18
C GLU A 13 -7.60 -59.49 -39.95
N ARG A 14 -7.89 -59.93 -38.69
CA ARG A 14 -7.49 -61.17 -37.93
C ARG A 14 -6.15 -60.98 -37.17
N ALA A 15 -5.84 -61.60 -36.02
CA ALA A 15 -6.42 -62.69 -35.22
C ALA A 15 -5.96 -62.55 -33.73
N SER A 16 -6.79 -62.75 -32.68
CA SER A 16 -6.99 -63.98 -31.86
C SER A 16 -6.21 -64.07 -30.52
N ARG A 17 -6.96 -64.06 -29.39
CA ARG A 17 -7.01 -64.97 -28.19
C ARG A 17 -5.74 -65.74 -27.69
N PRO A 18 -5.67 -66.23 -26.42
CA PRO A 18 -6.77 -66.51 -25.47
C PRO A 18 -6.58 -66.09 -23.98
N THR A 19 -7.60 -66.45 -23.20
CA THR A 19 -7.87 -66.37 -21.75
C THR A 19 -7.16 -67.42 -20.88
N GLU A 20 -7.16 -67.20 -19.56
CA GLU A 20 -7.28 -68.28 -18.55
C GLU A 20 -8.07 -67.82 -17.32
N GLU A 21 -8.87 -68.72 -16.73
CA GLU A 21 -9.72 -68.55 -15.53
C GLU A 21 -9.09 -69.29 -14.33
N THR A 22 -9.41 -68.90 -13.08
CA THR A 22 -9.82 -69.86 -12.01
C THR A 22 -10.40 -69.14 -10.77
N ASP A 23 -11.69 -69.37 -10.54
CA ASP A 23 -12.40 -69.69 -9.29
C ASP A 23 -11.84 -69.35 -7.87
N ASP A 24 -12.67 -68.58 -7.16
CA ASP A 24 -13.45 -68.96 -5.96
C ASP A 24 -12.75 -69.45 -4.66
N GLN A 25 -12.94 -68.69 -3.56
CA GLN A 25 -13.57 -69.24 -2.34
C GLN A 25 -14.06 -68.17 -1.34
N SER A 26 -15.13 -68.53 -0.62
CA SER A 26 -15.93 -67.72 0.31
C SER A 26 -15.36 -67.55 1.73
N ILE A 27 -15.91 -66.59 2.51
CA ILE A 27 -16.32 -66.81 3.92
C ILE A 27 -17.32 -65.73 4.44
N ALA A 28 -18.28 -66.23 5.20
CA ALA A 28 -19.35 -65.68 6.04
C ALA A 28 -19.53 -64.16 6.35
N ASN A 29 -20.81 -63.77 6.25
CA ASN A 29 -21.61 -62.83 7.06
C ASN A 29 -21.04 -62.32 8.41
N SER A 30 -21.18 -61.02 8.64
CA SER A 30 -21.79 -60.49 9.88
C SER A 30 -22.59 -59.22 9.58
N SER A 31 -23.87 -59.22 9.95
CA SER A 31 -24.74 -58.03 9.97
C SER A 31 -24.41 -57.13 11.15
N ASP A 32 -24.41 -55.81 10.95
CA ASP A 32 -24.92 -54.90 12.00
C ASP A 32 -25.42 -53.58 11.41
N GLU A 33 -26.41 -52.99 12.08
CA GLU A 33 -27.19 -51.84 11.62
C GLU A 33 -26.62 -50.50 12.15
N SER A 34 -26.51 -49.47 11.31
CA SER A 34 -26.59 -48.04 11.72
C SER A 34 -26.56 -47.07 10.54
N ASN A 35 -27.60 -47.08 9.71
CA ASN A 35 -27.78 -46.07 8.66
C ASN A 35 -28.32 -44.75 9.23
N ALA A 36 -27.45 -43.94 9.82
CA ALA A 36 -27.71 -42.53 10.12
C ALA A 36 -27.20 -41.66 8.97
N ALA A 37 -27.95 -41.62 7.87
CA ALA A 37 -27.59 -40.83 6.68
C ALA A 37 -27.73 -39.32 6.96
N ALA A 38 -26.62 -38.66 7.28
CA ALA A 38 -26.52 -37.21 7.21
C ALA A 38 -26.67 -36.76 5.76
N SER A 39 -27.78 -36.12 5.42
CA SER A 39 -28.05 -35.57 4.10
C SER A 39 -27.18 -34.35 3.82
N VAL A 40 -26.00 -34.57 3.23
CA VAL A 40 -25.19 -33.50 2.65
C VAL A 40 -26.00 -32.76 1.58
N PRO A 41 -26.19 -31.42 1.66
CA PRO A 41 -26.88 -30.67 0.62
C PRO A 41 -26.05 -30.58 -0.67
N ARG A 42 -26.15 -31.60 -1.52
CA ARG A 42 -25.83 -31.47 -2.94
C ARG A 42 -26.97 -30.74 -3.63
N GLU A 43 -26.88 -29.41 -3.73
CA GLU A 43 -27.29 -28.64 -4.91
C GLU A 43 -26.94 -27.15 -4.77
N PHE A 44 -25.67 -26.82 -5.06
CA PHE A 44 -25.31 -25.53 -5.65
C PHE A 44 -24.50 -25.77 -6.93
N ARG A 45 -25.06 -26.62 -7.80
CA ARG A 45 -24.68 -26.72 -9.21
C ARG A 45 -25.91 -26.35 -10.02
N GLY A 46 -26.15 -25.05 -10.18
CA GLY A 46 -26.95 -24.60 -11.30
C GLY A 46 -26.34 -25.19 -12.56
N SER A 47 -27.12 -25.94 -13.33
CA SER A 47 -26.69 -26.47 -14.63
C SER A 47 -26.67 -25.33 -15.64
N SER A 48 -25.71 -24.41 -15.50
CA SER A 48 -25.36 -23.49 -16.56
C SER A 48 -24.95 -24.33 -17.77
N GLU A 49 -25.56 -24.04 -18.92
CA GLU A 49 -24.92 -24.39 -20.18
C GLU A 49 -23.50 -23.83 -20.13
N LEU A 50 -22.49 -24.69 -20.30
CA LEU A 50 -21.09 -24.29 -20.21
C LEU A 50 -20.86 -23.15 -21.19
N SER A 51 -20.72 -21.92 -20.67
CA SER A 51 -20.56 -20.75 -21.52
C SER A 51 -19.25 -20.90 -22.26
N VAL A 52 -19.33 -21.13 -23.58
CA VAL A 52 -18.15 -21.42 -24.41
C VAL A 52 -17.34 -20.15 -24.51
N ARG A 53 -16.41 -19.96 -23.57
CA ARG A 53 -15.51 -18.80 -23.60
C ARG A 53 -14.53 -18.93 -24.74
N VAL A 54 -14.31 -17.80 -25.38
CA VAL A 54 -13.39 -17.60 -26.47
C VAL A 54 -12.35 -16.57 -26.00
N ILE A 55 -11.09 -16.97 -25.88
CA ILE A 55 -9.99 -16.02 -25.68
C ILE A 55 -9.43 -15.72 -27.07
N SER A 56 -9.50 -14.45 -27.48
CA SER A 56 -8.78 -13.98 -28.65
C SER A 56 -7.59 -13.10 -28.24
N GLY A 57 -6.55 -13.11 -29.06
CA GLY A 57 -5.37 -12.29 -28.86
C GLY A 57 -4.94 -11.68 -30.17
N LEU A 58 -4.52 -10.41 -30.14
CA LEU A 58 -3.76 -9.78 -31.20
C LEU A 58 -2.30 -9.72 -30.74
N ILE A 59 -1.44 -10.46 -31.43
CA ILE A 59 -0.01 -10.52 -31.10
C ILE A 59 0.72 -9.52 -31.99
N GLN A 60 1.43 -8.60 -31.34
CA GLN A 60 2.17 -7.54 -32.01
C GLN A 60 3.61 -7.52 -31.53
N LYS A 61 4.51 -7.12 -32.42
CA LYS A 61 5.92 -6.93 -32.10
C LYS A 61 6.13 -5.59 -31.40
N ILE A 62 6.79 -5.52 -30.23
CA ILE A 62 7.22 -4.19 -29.75
C ILE A 62 8.29 -3.69 -30.71
N ASN A 63 7.95 -2.65 -31.46
CA ASN A 63 8.92 -1.72 -32.01
C ASN A 63 8.89 -0.48 -31.10
N GLY A 64 10.06 0.07 -30.71
CA GLY A 64 10.18 1.24 -29.83
C GLY A 64 9.71 2.58 -30.44
N SER A 65 8.72 2.54 -31.33
CA SER A 65 8.16 3.65 -32.07
C SER A 65 6.65 3.75 -31.80
N ASN A 66 6.10 4.96 -31.75
CA ASN A 66 4.64 5.19 -31.58
C ASN A 66 3.75 4.73 -32.77
N GLN A 67 4.29 4.02 -33.76
CA GLN A 67 3.49 3.43 -34.84
C GLN A 67 2.81 2.15 -34.37
N ALA A 68 1.61 1.88 -34.89
CA ALA A 68 0.91 0.60 -34.66
C ALA A 68 1.83 -0.56 -35.07
N PRO A 69 2.22 -1.45 -34.14
CA PRO A 69 3.26 -2.41 -34.46
C PRO A 69 2.79 -3.51 -35.41
N PRO A 70 3.70 -4.08 -36.23
CA PRO A 70 3.33 -5.14 -37.15
C PRO A 70 2.84 -6.38 -36.41
N ALA A 71 1.81 -6.99 -36.98
CA ALA A 71 1.26 -8.27 -36.55
C ALA A 71 2.34 -9.36 -36.55
N ALA A 72 2.39 -10.15 -35.47
CA ALA A 72 3.27 -11.31 -35.38
C ALA A 72 2.62 -12.51 -36.08
N VAL A 73 2.57 -12.48 -37.42
CA VAL A 73 1.99 -13.54 -38.27
C VAL A 73 2.82 -14.82 -38.20
N GLY A 74 2.15 -15.99 -38.13
CA GLY A 74 2.80 -17.30 -38.12
C GLY A 74 3.53 -17.66 -36.82
N ALA A 75 3.27 -16.94 -35.73
CA ALA A 75 3.78 -17.28 -34.40
C ALA A 75 2.95 -18.43 -33.80
N ASN A 76 3.64 -19.40 -33.19
CA ASN A 76 3.02 -20.42 -32.36
C ASN A 76 2.60 -19.79 -31.03
N VAL A 77 1.43 -20.16 -30.52
CA VAL A 77 0.90 -19.66 -29.27
C VAL A 77 0.44 -20.84 -28.44
N THR A 78 1.05 -21.05 -27.29
CA THR A 78 0.66 -22.09 -26.34
C THR A 78 -0.13 -21.47 -25.21
N LEU A 79 -1.33 -21.99 -24.98
CA LEU A 79 -2.19 -21.64 -23.86
C LEU A 79 -1.98 -22.65 -22.74
N TYR A 80 -1.59 -22.17 -21.57
CA TYR A 80 -1.55 -22.92 -20.33
C TYR A 80 -2.68 -22.46 -19.40
N ALA A 81 -3.27 -23.39 -18.68
CA ALA A 81 -4.05 -23.14 -17.49
C ALA A 81 -3.10 -23.11 -16.30
N LEU A 82 -3.17 -22.06 -15.49
CA LEU A 82 -2.54 -21.99 -14.18
C LEU A 82 -3.64 -22.09 -13.13
N THR A 83 -3.53 -23.11 -12.28
CA THR A 83 -4.37 -23.28 -11.09
C THR A 83 -3.54 -23.06 -9.82
N ASP A 84 -4.11 -22.36 -8.85
CA ASP A 84 -3.44 -22.02 -7.59
C ASP A 84 -3.46 -23.18 -6.57
N ASP A 85 -4.19 -24.28 -6.84
CA ASP A 85 -4.28 -25.49 -5.99
C ASP A 85 -2.95 -26.26 -5.92
N VAL A 86 -2.29 -26.39 -7.07
CA VAL A 86 -0.88 -26.71 -7.20
C VAL A 86 -0.40 -25.92 -8.42
N PRO A 87 0.55 -24.97 -8.31
CA PRO A 87 0.99 -24.12 -9.42
C PRO A 87 1.71 -24.94 -10.50
N ARG A 88 0.89 -25.59 -11.32
CA ARG A 88 1.25 -26.44 -12.44
C ARG A 88 0.60 -25.83 -13.66
N LEU A 89 1.42 -25.34 -14.57
CA LEU A 89 0.97 -24.99 -15.91
C LEU A 89 0.47 -26.27 -16.59
N GLN A 90 -0.85 -26.43 -16.69
CA GLN A 90 -1.46 -27.48 -17.47
C GLN A 90 -1.54 -26.98 -18.91
N PHE A 91 -0.93 -27.70 -19.86
CA PHE A 91 -1.12 -27.41 -21.28
C PHE A 91 -2.60 -27.54 -21.64
N VAL A 92 -3.17 -26.53 -22.29
CA VAL A 92 -4.58 -26.52 -22.70
C VAL A 92 -4.70 -26.70 -24.21
N ALA A 93 -3.97 -25.88 -24.97
CA ALA A 93 -4.02 -25.87 -26.42
C ALA A 93 -2.82 -25.13 -27.02
N ASP A 94 -2.53 -25.42 -28.27
CA ASP A 94 -1.69 -24.62 -29.15
C ASP A 94 -2.51 -24.04 -30.32
N ALA A 95 -2.00 -22.96 -30.91
CA ALA A 95 -2.57 -22.33 -32.10
C ALA A 95 -1.49 -21.51 -32.83
N ILE A 96 -1.72 -21.21 -34.10
CA ILE A 96 -0.84 -20.35 -34.91
C ILE A 96 -1.57 -19.04 -35.20
N THR A 97 -0.88 -17.90 -35.11
CA THR A 97 -1.46 -16.61 -35.48
C THR A 97 -1.75 -16.51 -36.97
N ASN A 98 -2.91 -15.94 -37.31
CA ASN A 98 -3.33 -15.71 -38.69
C ASN A 98 -2.57 -14.54 -39.35
N GLY A 99 -2.95 -14.19 -40.58
CA GLY A 99 -2.36 -13.08 -41.36
C GLY A 99 -2.47 -11.68 -40.71
N ASP A 100 -3.36 -11.52 -39.73
CA ASP A 100 -3.54 -10.29 -38.95
C ASP A 100 -2.84 -10.37 -37.58
N GLY A 101 -2.08 -11.44 -37.29
CA GLY A 101 -1.46 -11.68 -36.00
C GLY A 101 -2.44 -12.11 -34.90
N GLN A 102 -3.66 -12.50 -35.28
CA GLN A 102 -4.70 -12.90 -34.34
C GLN A 102 -4.63 -14.39 -34.04
N VAL A 103 -4.91 -14.75 -32.79
CA VAL A 103 -5.08 -16.13 -32.31
C VAL A 103 -6.42 -16.25 -31.57
N THR A 104 -7.07 -17.41 -31.64
CA THR A 104 -8.35 -17.66 -30.96
C THR A 104 -8.38 -19.06 -30.36
N PHE A 105 -8.53 -19.13 -29.04
CA PHE A 105 -8.80 -20.36 -28.29
C PHE A 105 -10.29 -20.42 -27.94
N ARG A 106 -10.90 -21.60 -28.05
CA ARG A 106 -12.34 -21.85 -27.85
C ARG A 106 -12.54 -23.00 -26.86
N ASN A 107 -13.76 -23.14 -26.35
CA ASN A 107 -14.16 -24.21 -25.42
C ASN A 107 -13.31 -24.23 -24.13
N LEU A 108 -12.86 -23.05 -23.70
CA LEU A 108 -12.07 -22.90 -22.48
C LEU A 108 -12.98 -22.98 -21.26
N ALA A 109 -12.49 -23.64 -20.20
CA ALA A 109 -13.13 -23.58 -18.90
C ALA A 109 -13.20 -22.13 -18.41
N GLU A 110 -14.28 -21.78 -17.71
CA GLU A 110 -14.46 -20.44 -17.17
C GLU A 110 -13.34 -20.07 -16.20
N MET A 111 -12.80 -18.85 -16.32
CA MET A 111 -11.80 -18.32 -15.38
C MET A 111 -12.43 -18.14 -14.00
N ARG A 112 -12.29 -19.18 -13.18
CA ARG A 112 -12.54 -19.16 -11.74
C ARG A 112 -11.53 -18.18 -11.14
N ASN A 113 -11.96 -17.00 -10.74
CA ASN A 113 -11.15 -16.10 -9.90
C ASN A 113 -11.79 -15.96 -8.50
N GLU A 114 -12.77 -16.81 -8.22
CA GLU A 114 -13.79 -16.61 -7.17
C GLU A 114 -13.38 -17.22 -5.84
N GLN A 115 -12.41 -18.12 -5.85
CA GLN A 115 -11.71 -18.64 -4.69
C GLN A 115 -10.23 -18.67 -5.05
N ARG A 116 -9.37 -18.12 -4.18
CA ARG A 116 -7.91 -18.08 -4.40
C ARG A 116 -7.37 -19.47 -4.75
N LEU A 117 -7.74 -20.49 -3.98
CA LEU A 117 -7.21 -21.86 -4.13
C LEU A 117 -7.74 -22.64 -5.34
N ASP A 118 -8.86 -22.23 -5.94
CA ASP A 118 -9.40 -22.84 -7.17
C ASP A 118 -9.24 -21.90 -8.37
N ARG A 119 -8.36 -20.91 -8.23
CA ARG A 119 -8.19 -19.85 -9.21
C ARG A 119 -7.63 -20.41 -10.50
N LEU A 120 -8.43 -20.38 -11.56
CA LEU A 120 -8.04 -20.72 -12.91
C LEU A 120 -7.76 -19.44 -13.70
N THR A 121 -6.48 -19.16 -13.93
CA THR A 121 -6.04 -18.16 -14.91
C THR A 121 -5.42 -18.86 -16.11
N TYR A 122 -5.32 -18.15 -17.23
CA TYR A 122 -4.60 -18.65 -18.40
C TYR A 122 -3.30 -17.87 -18.60
N VAL A 123 -2.25 -18.55 -19.05
CA VAL A 123 -0.97 -17.95 -19.42
C VAL A 123 -0.71 -18.28 -20.87
N LEU A 124 -0.45 -17.26 -21.69
CA LEU A 124 -0.09 -17.45 -23.08
C LEU A 124 1.41 -17.27 -23.26
N LEU A 125 2.02 -18.29 -23.83
CA LEU A 125 3.38 -18.34 -24.29
C LEU A 125 3.36 -18.13 -25.81
N VAL A 126 4.16 -17.20 -26.33
CA VAL A 126 4.25 -16.93 -27.76
C VAL A 126 5.63 -17.33 -28.24
N GLU A 127 5.69 -18.34 -29.09
CA GLU A 127 6.91 -18.85 -29.71
C GLU A 127 6.97 -18.48 -31.19
N ARG A 128 8.15 -18.10 -31.66
CA ARG A 128 8.44 -17.86 -33.06
C ARG A 128 9.83 -18.42 -33.36
N ASP A 129 9.96 -19.13 -34.48
CA ASP A 129 11.25 -19.68 -34.96
C ASP A 129 11.99 -20.52 -33.88
N GLY A 130 11.25 -21.24 -33.03
CA GLY A 130 11.78 -22.05 -31.93
C GLY A 130 12.14 -21.28 -30.65
N GLN A 131 11.75 -20.00 -30.54
CA GLN A 131 12.12 -19.11 -29.43
C GLN A 131 10.90 -18.41 -28.84
N ILE A 132 10.83 -18.30 -27.51
CA ILE A 132 9.70 -17.63 -26.83
C ILE A 132 9.93 -16.12 -26.91
N VAL A 133 9.13 -15.46 -27.74
CA VAL A 133 9.19 -14.01 -28.00
C VAL A 133 8.30 -13.19 -27.07
N GLY A 134 7.32 -13.79 -26.39
CA GLY A 134 6.41 -13.07 -25.51
C GLY A 134 5.63 -13.96 -24.56
N ILE A 135 5.19 -13.38 -23.43
CA ILE A 135 4.40 -14.07 -22.39
C ILE A 135 3.34 -13.11 -21.88
N ARG A 136 2.13 -13.61 -21.56
CA ARG A 136 1.07 -12.79 -20.99
C ARG A 136 0.14 -13.59 -20.08
N ASN A 137 -0.19 -13.05 -18.90
CA ASN A 137 -1.20 -13.60 -18.02
C ASN A 137 -2.60 -13.04 -18.38
N ALA A 138 -3.56 -13.93 -18.58
CA ALA A 138 -4.96 -13.66 -18.93
C ALA A 138 -5.85 -13.28 -17.74
N ALA A 139 -5.36 -13.33 -16.49
CA ALA A 139 -6.13 -13.02 -15.28
C ALA A 139 -6.90 -11.68 -15.34
N TRP A 140 -6.36 -10.72 -16.09
CA TRP A 140 -6.91 -9.38 -16.28
C TRP A 140 -7.98 -9.28 -17.41
N LEU A 141 -8.28 -10.37 -18.12
CA LEU A 141 -9.08 -10.36 -19.36
C LEU A 141 -10.59 -10.54 -19.18
N ARG A 142 -11.15 -10.61 -17.95
CA ARG A 142 -12.62 -10.65 -17.76
C ARG A 142 -13.35 -9.50 -18.50
N ALA A 143 -12.65 -8.38 -18.73
CA ALA A 143 -13.15 -7.15 -19.35
C ALA A 143 -12.93 -7.01 -20.87
N SER A 144 -12.06 -7.81 -21.49
CA SER A 144 -11.75 -7.64 -22.93
C SER A 144 -11.39 -8.98 -23.57
N PRO A 145 -12.11 -9.41 -24.62
CA PRO A 145 -11.82 -10.66 -25.31
C PRO A 145 -10.55 -10.60 -26.17
N ASN A 146 -9.87 -9.44 -26.22
CA ASN A 146 -8.69 -9.17 -27.04
C ASN A 146 -7.46 -8.92 -26.15
N MET A 147 -6.61 -9.93 -26.05
CA MET A 147 -5.32 -9.79 -25.37
C MET A 147 -4.25 -9.23 -26.31
N TRP A 148 -3.37 -8.38 -25.78
CA TRP A 148 -2.20 -7.87 -26.47
C TRP A 148 -0.96 -8.57 -25.92
N VAL A 149 -0.29 -9.38 -26.75
CA VAL A 149 1.03 -9.92 -26.39
C VAL A 149 2.09 -9.17 -27.16
N SER A 150 2.93 -8.49 -26.39
CA SER A 150 4.19 -7.92 -26.81
C SER A 150 5.18 -9.02 -27.15
N SER A 151 5.68 -9.04 -28.38
CA SER A 151 6.80 -9.89 -28.79
C SER A 151 8.09 -9.08 -28.97
N THR A 152 9.22 -9.66 -28.55
CA THR A 152 10.57 -9.06 -28.64
C THR A 152 11.51 -9.94 -29.46
N ASP A 153 12.35 -9.33 -30.28
CA ASP A 153 13.47 -10.02 -30.95
C ASP A 153 14.69 -10.16 -30.02
N ALA A 154 14.72 -9.43 -28.89
CA ALA A 154 15.83 -9.39 -27.95
C ALA A 154 15.84 -10.63 -27.04
N ILE A 155 16.07 -11.79 -27.64
CA ILE A 155 16.17 -13.07 -26.95
C ILE A 155 17.64 -13.33 -26.61
N LYS A 156 17.95 -13.47 -25.32
CA LYS A 156 19.33 -13.69 -24.82
C LYS A 156 19.40 -14.87 -23.86
N SER A 157 20.62 -15.29 -23.55
CA SER A 157 20.92 -16.08 -22.37
C SER A 157 21.29 -15.16 -21.20
N VAL A 158 20.92 -15.56 -19.99
CA VAL A 158 21.44 -14.98 -18.74
C VAL A 158 22.29 -16.05 -18.07
N LYS A 159 23.58 -15.77 -17.89
CA LYS A 159 24.50 -16.60 -17.10
C LYS A 159 24.69 -15.93 -15.74
N GLY A 160 25.02 -16.71 -14.72
CA GLY A 160 25.28 -16.15 -13.42
C GLY A 160 25.77 -17.14 -12.40
N ARG A 161 25.89 -16.69 -11.15
CA ARG A 161 26.18 -17.51 -9.98
C ARG A 161 25.34 -17.04 -8.80
N VAL A 162 24.81 -17.99 -8.04
CA VAL A 162 24.16 -17.72 -6.76
C VAL A 162 25.18 -17.95 -5.64
N VAL A 163 25.28 -16.99 -4.73
CA VAL A 163 26.14 -17.04 -3.55
C VAL A 163 25.34 -16.69 -2.30
N ASN A 164 25.76 -17.20 -1.15
CA ASN A 164 25.17 -16.81 0.13
C ASN A 164 25.79 -15.50 0.66
N ALA A 165 25.37 -15.06 1.86
CA ALA A 165 25.86 -13.84 2.50
C ALA A 165 27.40 -13.74 2.59
N VAL A 166 28.11 -14.87 2.75
CA VAL A 166 29.58 -14.94 2.85
C VAL A 166 30.28 -15.30 1.53
N GLY A 167 29.61 -15.12 0.37
CA GLY A 167 30.18 -15.33 -0.96
C GLY A 167 30.44 -16.80 -1.34
N ARG A 168 29.97 -17.76 -0.53
CA ARG A 168 30.07 -19.20 -0.86
C ARG A 168 29.02 -19.55 -1.91
N PRO A 169 29.34 -20.40 -2.90
CA PRO A 169 28.36 -20.80 -3.89
C PRO A 169 27.20 -21.57 -3.25
N VAL A 170 25.99 -21.31 -3.74
CA VAL A 170 24.78 -22.06 -3.37
C VAL A 170 24.46 -23.00 -4.52
N ALA A 171 24.63 -24.31 -4.28
CA ALA A 171 24.25 -25.35 -5.21
C ALA A 171 22.75 -25.68 -5.11
N ASP A 172 22.18 -26.24 -6.17
CA ASP A 172 20.77 -26.67 -6.26
C ASP A 172 19.69 -25.59 -5.97
N ALA A 173 20.06 -24.30 -5.90
CA ALA A 173 19.09 -23.21 -5.96
C ALA A 173 18.39 -23.20 -7.32
N MET A 174 17.06 -23.13 -7.30
CA MET A 174 16.25 -22.92 -8.48
C MET A 174 16.28 -21.45 -8.86
N VAL A 175 16.79 -21.13 -10.04
CA VAL A 175 16.81 -19.77 -10.60
C VAL A 175 15.83 -19.73 -11.76
N PHE A 176 14.91 -18.76 -11.75
CA PHE A 176 13.86 -18.65 -12.76
C PHE A 176 13.57 -17.21 -13.15
N MET A 177 12.99 -16.99 -14.33
CA MET A 177 12.46 -15.66 -14.68
C MET A 177 11.12 -15.42 -13.97
N ASN A 178 11.02 -14.37 -13.17
CA ASN A 178 9.77 -14.02 -12.48
C ASN A 178 8.82 -13.30 -13.45
N VAL A 179 7.85 -14.04 -13.98
CA VAL A 179 6.82 -13.52 -14.90
C VAL A 179 5.47 -13.32 -14.20
N LEU A 180 5.20 -14.06 -13.13
CA LEU A 180 3.86 -14.18 -12.54
C LEU A 180 3.74 -13.74 -11.08
N GLY A 181 4.78 -13.15 -10.49
CA GLY A 181 4.75 -12.69 -9.10
C GLY A 181 5.18 -13.80 -8.13
N GLN A 182 6.43 -14.22 -8.25
CA GLN A 182 7.12 -15.27 -7.49
C GLN A 182 6.74 -16.72 -7.83
N GLU A 183 5.64 -16.94 -8.54
CA GLU A 183 5.36 -18.24 -9.16
C GLU A 183 6.30 -18.53 -10.34
N ARG A 184 6.96 -19.69 -10.30
CA ARG A 184 7.82 -20.20 -11.38
C ARG A 184 6.98 -20.89 -12.46
N LEU A 185 7.51 -20.99 -13.67
CA LEU A 185 6.90 -21.73 -14.78
C LEU A 185 7.66 -23.06 -14.93
N PRO A 186 7.15 -24.21 -14.46
CA PRO A 186 7.93 -25.45 -14.47
C PRO A 186 8.39 -25.83 -15.89
N GLY A 187 9.70 -26.06 -16.05
CA GLY A 187 10.34 -26.33 -17.35
C GLY A 187 10.48 -25.12 -18.30
N ILE A 188 10.07 -23.91 -17.91
CA ILE A 188 10.06 -22.71 -18.76
C ILE A 188 10.80 -21.57 -18.05
N PHE A 189 11.96 -21.17 -18.59
CA PHE A 189 12.84 -20.16 -17.98
C PHE A 189 13.27 -20.46 -16.54
N GLU A 190 13.40 -21.73 -16.18
CA GLU A 190 13.98 -22.16 -14.91
C GLU A 190 15.23 -23.03 -15.14
N THR A 191 16.14 -23.02 -14.17
CA THR A 191 17.37 -23.81 -14.15
C THR A 191 17.82 -24.02 -12.72
N ARG A 192 18.68 -25.00 -12.47
CA ARG A 192 19.28 -25.24 -11.14
C ARG A 192 20.76 -24.89 -11.17
N THR A 193 21.24 -24.30 -10.10
CA THR A 193 22.66 -23.97 -9.94
C THR A 193 23.52 -25.22 -9.73
N ASP A 194 24.69 -25.26 -10.37
CA ASP A 194 25.68 -26.33 -10.19
C ASP A 194 26.41 -26.27 -8.82
N ALA A 195 27.37 -27.16 -8.58
CA ALA A 195 28.15 -27.21 -7.33
C ALA A 195 28.97 -25.94 -7.07
N GLU A 196 29.31 -25.18 -8.11
CA GLU A 196 29.95 -23.87 -8.02
C GLU A 196 28.92 -22.72 -8.03
N GLY A 197 27.65 -23.04 -7.79
CA GLY A 197 26.53 -22.09 -7.73
C GLY A 197 26.16 -21.47 -9.07
N ARG A 198 26.75 -21.92 -10.18
CA ARG A 198 26.57 -21.28 -11.50
C ARG A 198 25.27 -21.73 -12.15
N PHE A 199 24.64 -20.83 -12.88
CA PHE A 199 23.43 -21.11 -13.64
C PHE A 199 23.51 -20.51 -15.05
N GLU A 200 22.72 -21.09 -15.97
CA GLU A 200 22.44 -20.49 -17.26
C GLU A 200 20.95 -20.65 -17.60
N LEU A 201 20.30 -19.53 -17.86
CA LEU A 201 18.95 -19.43 -18.39
C LEU A 201 19.03 -19.11 -19.88
N HIS A 202 18.40 -19.92 -20.72
CA HIS A 202 18.37 -19.74 -22.16
C HIS A 202 17.04 -19.14 -22.64
N LYS A 203 17.07 -18.54 -23.83
CA LYS A 203 15.90 -18.02 -24.57
C LYS A 203 15.06 -16.96 -23.83
N ILE A 204 15.65 -16.21 -22.91
CA ILE A 204 14.95 -15.18 -22.12
C ILE A 204 14.49 -14.03 -23.03
N PRO A 205 13.18 -13.71 -23.10
CA PRO A 205 12.66 -12.54 -23.80
C PRO A 205 12.86 -11.26 -22.97
N PHE A 206 13.58 -10.29 -23.50
CA PHE A 206 13.75 -8.99 -22.85
C PHE A 206 12.75 -7.95 -23.34
N ASN A 207 12.00 -7.35 -22.40
CA ASN A 207 11.16 -6.19 -22.66
C ASN A 207 12.01 -4.92 -22.62
N GLN A 208 12.38 -4.42 -23.79
CA GLN A 208 12.97 -3.08 -23.93
C GLN A 208 11.84 -2.09 -24.26
N MET A 209 11.60 -1.09 -23.41
CA MET A 209 10.53 -0.10 -23.65
C MET A 209 10.97 0.95 -24.67
N ARG A 210 12.24 1.34 -24.66
CA ARG A 210 12.89 2.23 -25.64
C ARG A 210 14.25 1.66 -26.05
N ALA A 211 14.76 2.04 -27.22
CA ALA A 211 16.00 1.48 -27.76
C ALA A 211 17.24 1.78 -26.90
N GLU A 212 17.18 2.84 -26.10
CA GLU A 212 18.19 3.28 -25.14
C GLU A 212 18.08 2.67 -23.74
N ASP A 213 16.96 2.03 -23.39
CA ASP A 213 16.79 1.43 -22.05
C ASP A 213 17.69 0.19 -21.91
N PRO A 214 18.35 -0.04 -20.76
CA PRO A 214 19.07 -1.28 -20.52
C PRO A 214 18.10 -2.47 -20.53
N LEU A 215 18.51 -3.57 -21.18
CA LEU A 215 17.77 -4.82 -21.16
C LEU A 215 17.72 -5.33 -19.71
N ARG A 216 16.52 -5.37 -19.11
CA ARG A 216 16.30 -5.81 -17.73
C ARG A 216 15.46 -7.08 -17.67
N VAL A 217 15.76 -7.96 -16.72
CA VAL A 217 14.99 -9.19 -16.43
C VAL A 217 14.75 -9.28 -14.93
N SER A 218 13.54 -9.67 -14.52
CA SER A 218 13.27 -10.05 -13.13
C SER A 218 13.58 -11.52 -12.93
N LEU A 219 14.49 -11.84 -12.01
CA LEU A 219 14.86 -13.20 -11.63
C LEU A 219 14.33 -13.51 -10.23
N GLY A 220 13.75 -14.69 -10.08
CA GLY A 220 13.44 -15.33 -8.80
C GLY A 220 14.47 -16.40 -8.46
N ILE A 221 14.77 -16.55 -7.17
CA ILE A 221 15.55 -17.66 -6.63
C ILE A 221 14.78 -18.33 -5.50
N GLN A 222 14.70 -19.66 -5.54
CA GLN A 222 14.15 -20.49 -4.46
C GLN A 222 15.19 -21.54 -4.05
N HIS A 223 15.44 -21.67 -2.74
CA HIS A 223 16.30 -22.72 -2.18
C HIS A 223 15.79 -23.13 -0.77
N PRO A 224 15.79 -24.42 -0.39
CA PRO A 224 15.21 -24.87 0.90
C PRO A 224 15.88 -24.37 2.18
N SER A 225 16.96 -23.60 2.10
CA SER A 225 17.73 -23.08 3.24
C SER A 225 18.11 -21.60 3.14
N TYR A 226 17.67 -20.89 2.10
CA TYR A 226 17.94 -19.46 1.92
C TYR A 226 16.63 -18.72 1.65
N LEU A 227 16.60 -17.42 1.95
CA LEU A 227 15.42 -16.60 1.68
C LEU A 227 15.14 -16.53 0.17
N PRO A 228 13.86 -16.62 -0.25
CA PRO A 228 13.47 -16.37 -1.63
C PRO A 228 13.93 -14.97 -2.07
N LEU A 229 14.77 -14.92 -3.11
CA LEU A 229 15.24 -13.67 -3.70
C LEU A 229 14.37 -13.35 -4.91
N GLU A 230 14.03 -12.07 -5.05
CA GLU A 230 13.51 -11.51 -6.29
C GLU A 230 14.36 -10.28 -6.59
N GLN A 231 14.95 -10.24 -7.78
CA GLN A 231 15.86 -9.18 -8.18
C GLN A 231 15.69 -8.85 -9.67
N ILE A 232 15.50 -7.58 -9.97
CA ILE A 232 15.62 -7.07 -11.34
C ILE A 232 17.10 -6.85 -11.61
N VAL A 233 17.62 -7.52 -12.64
CA VAL A 233 19.03 -7.39 -13.06
C VAL A 233 19.11 -6.82 -14.46
N GLU A 234 20.13 -6.00 -14.70
CA GLU A 234 20.49 -5.58 -16.05
C GLU A 234 21.23 -6.74 -16.74
N TRP A 235 20.97 -6.94 -18.02
CA TRP A 235 21.56 -8.03 -18.79
C TRP A 235 23.04 -7.79 -19.02
N ASP A 236 23.89 -8.57 -18.34
CA ASP A 236 25.32 -8.66 -18.62
C ASP A 236 25.66 -10.00 -19.31
N PRO A 237 26.27 -10.02 -20.51
CA PRO A 237 26.80 -11.24 -21.10
C PRO A 237 27.93 -11.90 -20.29
N ASN A 238 28.59 -11.18 -19.37
CA ASN A 238 29.75 -11.63 -18.59
C ASN A 238 29.39 -12.32 -17.26
N ALA A 239 28.11 -12.64 -17.06
CA ALA A 239 27.50 -13.31 -15.91
C ALA A 239 27.20 -12.43 -14.68
N VAL A 240 26.03 -12.66 -14.09
CA VAL A 240 25.49 -11.91 -12.94
C VAL A 240 25.70 -12.68 -11.64
N GLU A 241 26.16 -12.03 -10.58
CA GLU A 241 26.18 -12.63 -9.23
C GLU A 241 24.92 -12.25 -8.43
N LEU A 242 24.28 -13.24 -7.82
CA LEU A 242 23.05 -13.06 -7.03
C LEU A 242 23.31 -13.52 -5.58
N LYS A 243 23.25 -12.59 -4.63
CA LYS A 243 23.52 -12.84 -3.19
C LYS A 243 22.21 -13.18 -2.47
N VAL A 244 21.99 -14.45 -2.13
CA VAL A 244 20.89 -14.88 -1.25
C VAL A 244 21.28 -14.71 0.22
N ARG A 245 20.31 -14.34 1.05
CA ARG A 245 20.48 -14.23 2.51
C ARG A 245 20.13 -15.56 3.17
N ASP A 246 20.85 -15.88 4.25
CA ASP A 246 20.38 -16.86 5.23
C ASP A 246 19.02 -16.42 5.79
N GLY A 247 18.22 -17.38 6.25
CA GLY A 247 16.91 -17.11 6.83
C GLY A 247 16.60 -18.09 7.95
N ALA A 248 15.69 -17.71 8.82
CA ALA A 248 15.14 -18.59 9.82
C ALA A 248 14.16 -19.58 9.17
N ARG A 249 14.11 -20.81 9.67
CA ARG A 249 13.18 -21.82 9.18
C ARG A 249 11.98 -21.90 10.10
N LEU A 250 10.78 -21.86 9.54
CA LEU A 250 9.56 -22.33 10.17
C LEU A 250 9.30 -23.76 9.72
N ARG A 251 8.92 -24.63 10.65
CA ARG A 251 8.45 -26.00 10.39
C ARG A 251 7.16 -26.25 11.13
N GLY A 252 6.33 -27.15 10.62
CA GLY A 252 5.13 -27.60 11.31
C GLY A 252 4.39 -28.65 10.50
N THR A 253 3.25 -29.05 11.01
CA THR A 253 2.37 -30.04 10.36
C THR A 253 0.97 -29.48 10.18
N ILE A 254 0.32 -29.88 9.08
CA ILE A 254 -1.10 -29.63 8.83
C ILE A 254 -1.86 -30.95 8.96
N VAL A 255 -2.95 -30.94 9.72
CA VAL A 255 -3.84 -32.10 9.94
C VAL A 255 -5.25 -31.71 9.49
N ASP A 256 -5.92 -32.55 8.70
CA ASP A 256 -7.35 -32.43 8.42
C ASP A 256 -8.15 -33.12 9.53
N ASP A 257 -8.70 -32.33 10.46
CA ASP A 257 -9.49 -32.83 11.59
C ASP A 257 -10.78 -33.54 11.16
N VAL A 258 -11.27 -33.27 9.94
CA VAL A 258 -12.46 -33.94 9.39
C VAL A 258 -12.15 -35.40 9.02
N THR A 259 -10.90 -35.68 8.62
CA THR A 259 -10.46 -37.04 8.22
C THR A 259 -9.50 -37.70 9.22
N GLY A 260 -8.97 -36.95 10.18
CA GLY A 260 -7.97 -37.40 11.16
C GLY A 260 -6.60 -37.70 10.54
N LYS A 261 -6.31 -37.17 9.35
CA LYS A 261 -5.09 -37.48 8.57
C LYS A 261 -4.22 -36.24 8.39
N PRO A 262 -2.89 -36.40 8.18
CA PRO A 262 -2.06 -35.32 7.69
C PRO A 262 -2.57 -34.85 6.32
N ALA A 263 -2.57 -33.54 6.10
CA ALA A 263 -3.11 -32.92 4.91
C ALA A 263 -1.98 -32.51 3.95
N SER A 264 -1.90 -33.17 2.79
CA SER A 264 -0.87 -32.97 1.78
C SER A 264 -1.27 -31.91 0.73
N SER A 265 -0.28 -31.28 0.08
CA SER A 265 -0.49 -30.20 -0.90
C SER A 265 -1.35 -29.04 -0.39
N VAL A 266 -1.27 -28.75 0.91
CA VAL A 266 -1.89 -27.58 1.54
C VAL A 266 -0.93 -26.42 1.40
N ARG A 267 -1.41 -25.27 0.90
CA ARG A 267 -0.62 -24.05 0.86
C ARG A 267 -0.51 -23.46 2.26
N VAL A 268 0.72 -23.24 2.72
CA VAL A 268 1.03 -22.58 3.98
C VAL A 268 1.71 -21.24 3.69
N THR A 269 1.09 -20.17 4.15
CA THR A 269 1.56 -18.79 3.96
C THR A 269 1.96 -18.20 5.31
N ALA A 270 3.24 -17.86 5.47
CA ALA A 270 3.75 -17.06 6.59
C ALA A 270 3.67 -15.57 6.23
N LEU A 271 2.77 -14.85 6.89
CA LEU A 271 2.55 -13.41 6.70
C LEU A 271 3.17 -12.61 7.86
N PRO A 272 4.00 -11.59 7.60
CA PRO A 272 4.58 -10.77 8.66
C PRO A 272 3.54 -10.13 9.59
N ASP A 273 3.69 -10.34 10.90
CA ASP A 273 2.95 -9.68 11.98
C ASP A 273 3.66 -8.36 12.31
N THR A 274 3.55 -7.39 11.38
CA THR A 274 4.08 -6.03 11.55
C THR A 274 3.01 -5.13 12.19
N PRO A 275 3.19 -4.65 13.44
CA PRO A 275 2.18 -3.84 14.13
C PRO A 275 2.12 -2.37 13.70
N THR A 276 3.19 -1.82 13.09
CA THR A 276 3.28 -0.39 12.73
C THR A 276 2.82 -0.05 11.31
N GLY A 277 2.58 -1.05 10.46
CA GLY A 277 2.30 -0.81 9.04
C GLY A 277 3.51 -0.35 8.23
N ASP A 278 4.73 -0.46 8.75
CA ASP A 278 5.95 -0.37 7.95
C ASP A 278 5.95 -1.47 6.85
N ILE A 279 5.76 -1.07 5.59
CA ILE A 279 6.29 -1.85 4.45
C ILE A 279 7.74 -1.43 4.39
N ASP A 280 8.56 -2.10 5.20
CA ASP A 280 9.96 -2.24 4.88
C ASP A 280 10.07 -3.01 3.55
N GLU A 281 11.17 -2.91 2.82
CA GLU A 281 11.38 -3.59 1.52
C GLU A 281 11.34 -5.13 1.64
N ASP A 282 11.37 -5.62 2.88
CA ASP A 282 11.25 -7.02 3.29
C ASP A 282 9.80 -7.48 3.61
N TYR A 283 8.74 -6.65 3.49
CA TYR A 283 7.36 -7.16 3.59
C TYR A 283 7.08 -8.09 2.40
N ARG A 284 7.22 -9.38 2.65
CA ARG A 284 7.05 -10.46 1.68
C ARG A 284 6.24 -11.58 2.33
N GLU A 285 5.36 -12.18 1.55
CA GLU A 285 4.63 -13.37 1.93
C GLU A 285 5.51 -14.57 1.62
N PHE A 286 5.78 -15.43 2.59
CA PHE A 286 6.60 -16.62 2.38
C PHE A 286 5.69 -17.84 2.29
N MET A 287 5.78 -18.60 1.21
CA MET A 287 4.87 -19.71 0.91
C MET A 287 5.63 -21.04 0.85
N ALA A 288 4.98 -22.10 1.33
CA ALA A 288 5.39 -23.49 1.16
C ALA A 288 4.15 -24.37 0.97
N ASP A 289 4.33 -25.56 0.42
CA ASP A 289 3.29 -26.58 0.37
C ASP A 289 3.62 -27.72 1.34
N THR A 290 2.60 -28.43 1.83
CA THR A 290 2.81 -29.63 2.63
C THR A 290 3.16 -30.87 1.80
N ASP A 291 4.03 -31.72 2.35
CA ASP A 291 4.33 -33.04 1.83
C ASP A 291 3.19 -34.06 2.06
N ASP A 292 3.37 -35.30 1.58
CA ASP A 292 2.40 -36.40 1.75
C ASP A 292 2.13 -36.78 3.22
N SER A 293 2.99 -36.34 4.15
CA SER A 293 2.87 -36.51 5.60
C SER A 293 2.40 -35.24 6.32
N GLY A 294 1.92 -34.24 5.56
CA GLY A 294 1.40 -32.98 6.08
C GLY A 294 2.47 -32.03 6.63
N ASN A 295 3.76 -32.32 6.50
CA ASN A 295 4.82 -31.44 6.98
C ASN A 295 5.05 -30.30 5.99
N TYR A 296 5.31 -29.10 6.48
CA TYR A 296 5.81 -27.99 5.68
C TYR A 296 7.11 -27.44 6.26
N SER A 297 7.90 -26.79 5.40
CA SER A 297 9.02 -25.96 5.82
C SER A 297 9.11 -24.72 4.95
N VAL A 298 9.12 -23.55 5.59
CA VAL A 298 9.23 -22.25 4.91
C VAL A 298 10.41 -21.47 5.51
N VAL A 299 11.19 -20.80 4.67
CA VAL A 299 12.34 -19.97 5.10
C VAL A 299 11.89 -18.51 5.07
N VAL A 300 12.01 -17.82 6.21
CA VAL A 300 11.48 -16.47 6.45
C VAL A 300 12.53 -15.58 7.12
N THR A 301 12.39 -14.25 7.00
CA THR A 301 13.25 -13.32 7.75
C THR A 301 12.94 -13.40 9.25
N PRO A 302 13.89 -13.07 10.14
CA PRO A 302 13.63 -13.00 11.59
C PRO A 302 12.50 -12.00 11.88
N GLY A 303 11.61 -12.31 12.83
CA GLY A 303 10.46 -11.45 13.12
C GLY A 303 9.30 -12.19 13.78
N ARG A 304 8.08 -11.68 13.59
CA ARG A 304 6.84 -12.34 14.02
C ARG A 304 5.95 -12.61 12.81
N TYR A 305 5.23 -13.72 12.81
CA TYR A 305 4.40 -14.15 11.68
C TYR A 305 3.03 -14.69 12.09
N HIS A 306 2.03 -14.45 11.26
CA HIS A 306 0.82 -15.26 11.20
C HIS A 306 1.01 -16.38 10.19
N ILE A 307 0.82 -17.64 10.61
CA ILE A 307 0.91 -18.80 9.72
C ILE A 307 -0.50 -19.23 9.35
N ILE A 308 -0.83 -19.09 8.07
CA ILE A 308 -2.14 -19.40 7.49
C ILE A 308 -2.01 -20.69 6.67
N ALA A 309 -2.98 -21.59 6.79
CA ALA A 309 -3.07 -22.80 5.98
C ALA A 309 -4.35 -22.76 5.13
N GLU A 310 -4.21 -22.98 3.83
CA GLU A 310 -5.23 -22.79 2.81
C GLU A 310 -5.41 -24.09 2.01
N ALA A 311 -6.61 -24.69 2.06
CA ALA A 311 -6.98 -25.89 1.30
C ALA A 311 -8.39 -25.74 0.70
N GLN A 312 -8.61 -26.31 -0.50
CA GLN A 312 -9.77 -26.00 -1.37
C GLN A 312 -11.14 -26.17 -0.69
N ASP A 313 -11.30 -27.19 0.17
CA ASP A 313 -12.55 -27.54 0.83
C ASP A 313 -12.48 -27.53 2.37
N ARG A 314 -11.48 -26.82 2.93
CA ARG A 314 -11.25 -26.65 4.37
C ARG A 314 -10.86 -25.21 4.70
N VAL A 315 -10.71 -24.91 5.97
CA VAL A 315 -10.12 -23.67 6.49
C VAL A 315 -9.38 -23.98 7.78
N ALA A 316 -8.34 -23.23 8.12
CA ALA A 316 -7.67 -23.32 9.41
C ALA A 316 -7.92 -22.07 10.26
N ILE A 317 -7.75 -22.19 11.58
CA ILE A 317 -7.44 -21.05 12.44
C ILE A 317 -5.93 -20.83 12.33
N ALA A 318 -5.51 -19.60 12.00
CA ALA A 318 -4.10 -19.29 11.81
C ALA A 318 -3.31 -19.37 13.13
N ALA A 319 -2.07 -19.89 13.08
CA ALA A 319 -1.14 -19.76 14.20
C ALA A 319 -0.67 -18.29 14.25
N LYS A 320 -1.03 -17.57 15.30
CA LYS A 320 -0.83 -16.11 15.38
C LYS A 320 0.50 -15.77 16.03
N SER A 321 1.19 -14.76 15.47
CA SER A 321 2.30 -14.07 16.12
C SER A 321 3.45 -14.99 16.55
N VAL A 322 3.74 -16.01 15.73
CA VAL A 322 4.87 -16.93 15.92
C VAL A 322 6.16 -16.12 15.86
N GLU A 323 6.91 -16.08 16.95
CA GLU A 323 8.22 -15.43 17.01
C GLU A 323 9.26 -16.33 16.32
N VAL A 324 10.10 -15.71 15.49
CA VAL A 324 11.06 -16.38 14.61
C VAL A 324 12.44 -15.77 14.83
N THR A 325 13.33 -16.57 15.42
CA THR A 325 14.70 -16.16 15.71
C THR A 325 15.63 -16.48 14.53
N ASP A 326 16.56 -15.56 14.26
CA ASP A 326 17.51 -15.69 13.14
C ASP A 326 18.37 -16.96 13.20
N GLY A 327 18.61 -17.55 12.03
CA GLY A 327 19.37 -18.79 11.86
C GLY A 327 18.82 -20.03 12.57
N GLN A 328 17.65 -19.95 13.22
CA GLN A 328 17.06 -21.06 13.98
C GLN A 328 15.96 -21.76 13.18
N ASP A 329 15.76 -23.05 13.51
CA ASP A 329 14.53 -23.76 13.19
C ASP A 329 13.50 -23.47 14.29
N ASN A 330 12.32 -23.00 13.89
CA ASN A 330 11.24 -22.59 14.78
C ASN A 330 10.05 -23.52 14.49
N GLU A 331 9.67 -24.35 15.47
CA GLU A 331 8.55 -25.28 15.35
C GLU A 331 7.23 -24.55 15.63
N VAL A 332 6.32 -24.58 14.66
CA VAL A 332 4.96 -24.08 14.74
C VAL A 332 4.06 -25.19 15.27
N PRO A 333 3.15 -24.91 16.21
CA PRO A 333 2.10 -25.87 16.60
C PRO A 333 1.35 -26.40 15.38
N ALA A 334 0.93 -27.67 15.43
CA ALA A 334 0.14 -28.27 14.36
C ALA A 334 -1.08 -27.39 14.03
N ILE A 335 -1.28 -27.11 12.74
CA ILE A 335 -2.41 -26.31 12.27
C ILE A 335 -3.48 -27.26 11.77
N HIS A 336 -4.68 -27.08 12.29
CA HIS A 336 -5.81 -27.98 12.05
C HIS A 336 -6.73 -27.39 10.98
N LEU A 337 -6.81 -28.07 9.84
CA LEU A 337 -7.82 -27.85 8.82
C LEU A 337 -9.13 -28.44 9.32
N ILE A 338 -10.13 -27.57 9.43
CA ILE A 338 -11.48 -27.87 9.89
C ILE A 338 -12.47 -27.64 8.74
N GLU A 339 -13.69 -28.16 8.90
CA GLU A 339 -14.78 -27.90 7.95
C GLU A 339 -15.06 -26.39 7.82
N GLY A 340 -14.93 -25.65 8.93
CA GLY A 340 -15.26 -24.22 8.98
C GLY A 340 -16.76 -23.99 8.91
N GLY A 341 -17.15 -22.73 8.68
CA GLY A 341 -18.50 -22.37 8.29
C GLY A 341 -18.49 -21.55 7.00
N TRP A 342 -19.67 -21.10 6.58
CA TRP A 342 -19.85 -20.28 5.38
C TRP A 342 -20.42 -18.92 5.75
N ILE A 343 -19.91 -17.87 5.09
CA ILE A 343 -20.65 -16.62 4.95
C ILE A 343 -21.20 -16.61 3.52
N GLU A 344 -22.51 -16.59 3.41
CA GLU A 344 -23.20 -16.28 2.16
C GLU A 344 -23.77 -14.87 2.26
N GLY A 345 -23.93 -14.19 1.14
CA GLY A 345 -24.54 -12.88 1.19
C GLY A 345 -24.77 -12.24 -0.15
N ARG A 346 -25.27 -11.01 -0.09
CA ARG A 346 -25.53 -10.16 -1.24
C ARG A 346 -25.00 -8.76 -1.00
N ILE A 347 -24.51 -8.14 -2.05
CA ILE A 347 -24.12 -6.73 -2.03
C ILE A 347 -25.31 -5.90 -2.48
N VAL A 348 -25.70 -4.94 -1.65
CA VAL A 348 -26.83 -4.04 -1.90
C VAL A 348 -26.36 -2.59 -1.91
N ASN A 349 -26.91 -1.78 -2.81
CA ASN A 349 -26.77 -0.34 -2.76
C ASN A 349 -27.69 0.18 -1.62
N PRO A 350 -27.16 0.79 -0.54
CA PRO A 350 -27.99 1.24 0.58
C PRO A 350 -28.99 2.35 0.20
N ALA A 351 -28.78 3.07 -0.90
CA ALA A 351 -29.65 4.16 -1.34
C ALA A 351 -30.88 3.67 -2.12
N THR A 352 -30.75 2.57 -2.89
CA THR A 352 -31.82 2.07 -3.77
C THR A 352 -32.38 0.70 -3.34
N GLY A 353 -31.60 -0.08 -2.58
CA GLY A 353 -31.89 -1.47 -2.25
C GLY A 353 -31.48 -2.47 -3.34
N ASP A 354 -31.01 -2.00 -4.50
CA ASP A 354 -30.65 -2.85 -5.63
C ASP A 354 -29.39 -3.69 -5.36
N LEU A 355 -29.31 -4.84 -6.02
CA LEU A 355 -28.15 -5.72 -5.97
C LEU A 355 -27.01 -5.14 -6.82
N VAL A 356 -25.78 -5.26 -6.33
CA VAL A 356 -24.58 -4.72 -6.98
C VAL A 356 -23.60 -5.84 -7.30
N SER A 357 -23.46 -6.19 -8.57
CA SER A 357 -22.50 -7.20 -9.05
C SER A 357 -21.18 -6.63 -9.58
N TYR A 358 -21.17 -5.34 -9.94
CA TYR A 358 -20.01 -4.65 -10.48
C TYR A 358 -19.92 -3.21 -9.99
N VAL A 359 -18.71 -2.66 -10.01
CA VAL A 359 -18.47 -1.22 -9.85
C VAL A 359 -17.92 -0.65 -11.16
N PRO A 360 -18.47 0.48 -11.66
CA PRO A 360 -17.92 1.16 -12.82
C PRO A 360 -16.50 1.64 -12.53
N ARG A 361 -15.55 1.21 -13.37
CA ARG A 361 -14.16 1.67 -13.24
C ARG A 361 -14.06 3.08 -13.83
N SER A 362 -13.95 4.08 -12.97
CA SER A 362 -13.66 5.47 -13.35
C SER A 362 -12.59 5.49 -14.47
N PRO A 363 -12.84 6.16 -15.62
CA PRO A 363 -12.03 6.10 -16.85
C PRO A 363 -10.72 6.89 -16.72
N ARG A 364 -9.90 6.54 -15.72
CA ARG A 364 -8.83 7.37 -15.13
C ARG A 364 -7.66 7.80 -16.05
N ARG A 365 -7.63 7.47 -17.35
CA ARG A 365 -6.53 7.92 -18.27
C ARG A 365 -6.62 7.67 -19.77
N LEU A 366 -7.61 6.93 -20.31
CA LEU A 366 -7.48 6.34 -21.67
C LEU A 366 -8.63 6.58 -22.65
N GLY A 367 -9.68 7.34 -22.29
CA GLY A 367 -10.83 7.59 -23.19
C GLY A 367 -11.53 6.31 -23.67
N ARG A 368 -11.40 5.21 -22.91
CA ARG A 368 -12.04 3.92 -23.19
C ARG A 368 -13.38 3.84 -22.46
N GLU A 369 -14.29 3.06 -23.02
CA GLU A 369 -15.57 2.70 -22.42
C GLU A 369 -15.40 2.19 -20.99
N GLU A 370 -16.40 2.44 -20.13
CA GLU A 370 -16.37 1.98 -18.75
C GLU A 370 -16.34 0.45 -18.69
N ILE A 371 -15.23 -0.07 -18.18
CA ILE A 371 -15.09 -1.49 -17.91
C ILE A 371 -15.73 -1.78 -16.55
N PRO A 372 -16.80 -2.58 -16.46
CA PRO A 372 -17.33 -3.02 -15.18
C PRO A 372 -16.30 -3.94 -14.51
N MET A 373 -15.95 -3.66 -13.26
CA MET A 373 -15.14 -4.55 -12.45
C MET A 373 -16.06 -5.35 -11.52
N HIS A 374 -15.98 -6.68 -11.58
CA HIS A 374 -16.56 -7.54 -10.55
C HIS A 374 -16.07 -7.10 -9.17
N ILE A 375 -16.95 -7.13 -8.17
CA ILE A 375 -16.54 -6.83 -6.81
C ILE A 375 -15.78 -8.03 -6.23
N SER A 376 -14.63 -7.74 -5.62
CA SER A 376 -13.83 -8.71 -4.86
C SER A 376 -14.00 -8.48 -3.37
N LEU A 377 -14.11 -9.57 -2.63
CA LEU A 377 -14.23 -9.57 -1.17
C LEU A 377 -13.01 -10.19 -0.51
N GLY A 378 -12.51 -9.49 0.51
CA GLY A 378 -11.52 -9.96 1.46
C GLY A 378 -12.20 -10.22 2.80
N HIS A 379 -11.44 -10.70 3.76
CA HIS A 379 -11.94 -11.05 5.09
C HIS A 379 -10.82 -10.92 6.13
N TYR A 380 -11.18 -10.58 7.36
CA TYR A 380 -10.35 -10.79 8.54
C TYR A 380 -11.12 -11.56 9.63
N GLY A 381 -10.42 -12.36 10.43
CA GLY A 381 -11.01 -13.25 11.42
C GLY A 381 -10.01 -14.28 11.96
N PRO A 382 -10.45 -15.45 12.45
CA PRO A 382 -9.56 -16.47 13.00
C PRO A 382 -8.63 -17.11 11.95
N ALA A 383 -9.09 -17.22 10.70
CA ALA A 383 -8.30 -17.72 9.57
C ALA A 383 -7.30 -16.68 9.02
N TYR A 384 -7.68 -15.40 9.03
CA TYR A 384 -6.89 -14.29 8.51
C TYR A 384 -6.77 -13.22 9.61
N PRO A 385 -5.75 -13.31 10.48
CA PRO A 385 -5.57 -12.37 11.58
C PRO A 385 -5.39 -10.93 11.07
N ARG A 386 -5.87 -9.94 11.84
CA ARG A 386 -5.71 -8.52 11.50
C ARG A 386 -4.22 -8.15 11.48
N GLN A 387 -3.75 -7.65 10.35
CA GLN A 387 -2.44 -7.02 10.18
C GLN A 387 -2.55 -5.50 10.29
N ALA A 388 -1.47 -4.78 10.60
CA ALA A 388 -1.51 -3.31 10.63
C ALA A 388 -1.65 -2.68 9.23
N ARG A 389 -1.01 -3.29 8.21
CA ARG A 389 -1.22 -2.94 6.81
C ARG A 389 -2.08 -3.98 6.12
N MET A 390 -3.40 -3.79 6.20
CA MET A 390 -4.41 -4.62 5.55
C MET A 390 -4.43 -4.49 3.99
N MET A 391 -3.42 -3.83 3.38
CA MET A 391 -3.33 -3.59 1.94
C MET A 391 -2.99 -4.84 1.09
N SER A 392 -2.64 -5.99 1.70
CA SER A 392 -2.58 -7.25 0.92
C SER A 392 -4.00 -7.63 0.50
N SER A 393 -4.31 -7.26 -0.74
CA SER A 393 -5.64 -7.23 -1.33
C SER A 393 -6.13 -8.63 -1.74
N MET A 394 -5.99 -9.63 -0.86
CA MET A 394 -6.32 -11.02 -1.16
C MET A 394 -7.82 -11.20 -1.38
N PRO A 395 -8.28 -11.52 -2.60
CA PRO A 395 -9.68 -11.80 -2.84
C PRO A 395 -9.98 -13.23 -2.39
N ILE A 396 -10.73 -13.37 -1.30
CA ILE A 396 -11.18 -14.65 -0.75
C ILE A 396 -12.49 -15.08 -1.41
N ALA A 397 -13.32 -14.12 -1.85
CA ALA A 397 -14.48 -14.36 -2.71
C ALA A 397 -14.60 -13.32 -3.84
N LEU A 398 -15.25 -13.70 -4.93
CA LEU A 398 -15.83 -12.75 -5.89
C LEU A 398 -17.35 -12.70 -5.75
N VAL A 399 -17.91 -11.61 -6.27
CA VAL A 399 -19.35 -11.39 -6.38
C VAL A 399 -19.82 -11.79 -7.77
N ASP A 400 -20.89 -12.59 -7.82
CA ASP A 400 -21.50 -13.10 -9.05
C ASP A 400 -22.28 -12.01 -9.80
N ALA A 401 -22.84 -12.35 -10.98
CA ALA A 401 -23.59 -11.41 -11.80
C ALA A 401 -24.89 -10.92 -11.14
N GLU A 402 -25.43 -11.67 -10.17
CA GLU A 402 -26.62 -11.36 -9.39
C GLU A 402 -26.30 -10.58 -8.09
N GLY A 403 -25.03 -10.21 -7.86
CA GLY A 403 -24.61 -9.46 -6.68
C GLY A 403 -24.45 -10.30 -5.42
N ARG A 404 -24.40 -11.63 -5.53
CA ARG A 404 -24.24 -12.57 -4.42
C ARG A 404 -22.79 -13.01 -4.28
N PHE A 405 -22.43 -13.50 -3.10
CA PHE A 405 -21.12 -14.09 -2.83
C PHE A 405 -21.22 -15.21 -1.80
N ARG A 406 -20.17 -16.04 -1.76
CA ARG A 406 -20.00 -17.11 -0.77
C ARG A 406 -18.52 -17.27 -0.43
N MET A 407 -18.18 -17.29 0.86
CA MET A 407 -16.83 -17.52 1.36
C MET A 407 -16.85 -18.55 2.50
N ARG A 408 -15.86 -19.45 2.53
CA ARG A 408 -15.63 -20.35 3.67
C ARG A 408 -14.73 -19.63 4.67
N VAL A 409 -15.07 -19.66 5.96
CA VAL A 409 -14.31 -18.99 7.02
C VAL A 409 -14.22 -19.88 8.27
N ALA A 410 -13.20 -19.66 9.10
CA ALA A 410 -13.08 -20.36 10.37
C ALA A 410 -14.16 -19.89 11.37
N PRO A 411 -14.63 -20.75 12.30
CA PRO A 411 -15.63 -20.38 13.29
C PRO A 411 -15.13 -19.28 14.23
N GLY A 412 -16.01 -18.34 14.58
CA GLY A 412 -15.71 -17.17 15.39
C GLY A 412 -16.19 -15.86 14.75
N GLU A 413 -15.61 -14.74 15.16
CA GLU A 413 -15.90 -13.41 14.63
C GLU A 413 -15.17 -13.16 13.31
N ASN A 414 -15.94 -12.98 12.24
CA ASN A 414 -15.43 -12.83 10.88
C ASN A 414 -15.93 -11.52 10.27
N TYR A 415 -15.09 -10.84 9.49
CA TYR A 415 -15.35 -9.49 9.03
C TYR A 415 -15.04 -9.37 7.53
N PRO A 416 -16.03 -9.62 6.65
CA PRO A 416 -15.87 -9.50 5.20
C PRO A 416 -15.87 -8.03 4.75
N TYR A 417 -14.97 -7.69 3.82
CA TYR A 417 -14.79 -6.33 3.29
C TYR A 417 -14.60 -6.32 1.77
N VAL A 418 -14.76 -5.15 1.14
CA VAL A 418 -14.60 -4.98 -0.31
C VAL A 418 -13.18 -4.54 -0.65
N VAL A 419 -12.57 -5.18 -1.65
CA VAL A 419 -11.11 -5.09 -1.92
C VAL A 419 -10.78 -4.11 -3.05
N ASN A 420 -11.59 -4.04 -4.10
CA ASN A 420 -11.17 -3.53 -5.42
C ASN A 420 -11.98 -2.33 -5.94
N THR A 421 -12.65 -1.60 -5.04
CA THR A 421 -13.57 -0.51 -5.39
C THR A 421 -13.10 0.84 -4.88
N GLN A 422 -13.38 1.92 -5.59
CA GLN A 422 -13.19 3.30 -5.11
C GLN A 422 -14.44 3.77 -4.32
N ALA A 423 -14.91 2.94 -3.40
CA ALA A 423 -16.19 3.12 -2.71
C ALA A 423 -15.98 3.47 -1.23
N ASP A 424 -17.02 4.01 -0.59
CA ASP A 424 -17.09 4.31 0.85
C ASP A 424 -17.21 3.03 1.73
N ARG A 425 -16.64 1.92 1.27
CA ARG A 425 -16.45 0.64 1.99
C ARG A 425 -15.07 0.12 1.70
N MET A 426 -14.08 0.92 2.04
CA MET A 426 -12.71 0.45 2.10
C MET A 426 -12.54 -0.41 3.35
N MET A 427 -11.50 -1.22 3.30
CA MET A 427 -10.87 -1.97 4.39
C MET A 427 -11.01 -1.36 5.82
N TRP A 428 -10.81 -0.05 5.99
CA TRP A 428 -10.90 0.62 7.30
C TRP A 428 -12.34 0.82 7.80
N ASP A 429 -13.31 1.07 6.90
CA ASP A 429 -14.75 1.25 7.21
C ASP A 429 -15.43 -0.07 7.65
N THR A 430 -14.69 -1.18 7.64
CA THR A 430 -15.18 -2.51 8.05
C THR A 430 -15.16 -2.68 9.57
N LEU A 431 -14.23 -2.00 10.26
CA LEU A 431 -14.07 -2.09 11.71
C LEU A 431 -15.21 -1.39 12.49
N GLU A 432 -15.95 -0.50 11.84
CA GLU A 432 -17.15 0.15 12.40
C GLU A 432 -18.38 -0.79 12.37
N GLN A 433 -18.26 -1.97 11.77
CA GLN A 433 -19.37 -2.92 11.60
C GLN A 433 -19.23 -4.08 12.60
N SER A 434 -20.38 -4.56 13.10
CA SER A 434 -20.41 -5.74 13.98
C SER A 434 -19.87 -6.98 13.25
N PRO A 435 -19.12 -7.87 13.94
CA PRO A 435 -18.64 -9.12 13.36
C PRO A 435 -19.78 -10.01 12.86
N VAL A 436 -19.50 -10.71 11.77
CA VAL A 436 -20.28 -11.87 11.33
C VAL A 436 -19.82 -13.07 12.14
N VAL A 437 -20.58 -13.44 13.16
CA VAL A 437 -20.30 -14.65 13.93
C VAL A 437 -20.67 -15.88 13.10
N VAL A 438 -19.72 -16.80 12.96
CA VAL A 438 -19.88 -18.05 12.19
C VAL A 438 -19.57 -19.24 13.10
N GLU A 439 -20.40 -20.27 13.03
CA GLU A 439 -20.19 -21.55 13.71
C GLU A 439 -19.72 -22.61 12.72
N SER A 440 -19.05 -23.66 13.21
CA SER A 440 -18.63 -24.79 12.35
C SER A 440 -19.84 -25.52 11.75
N GLY A 441 -19.73 -25.89 10.48
CA GLY A 441 -20.79 -26.53 9.68
C GLY A 441 -21.97 -25.62 9.32
N LYS A 442 -22.05 -24.39 9.84
CA LYS A 442 -23.19 -23.49 9.60
C LYS A 442 -22.91 -22.47 8.49
N THR A 443 -23.99 -22.00 7.86
CA THR A 443 -23.98 -20.86 6.94
C THR A 443 -24.62 -19.65 7.63
N THR A 444 -23.92 -18.53 7.67
CA THR A 444 -24.44 -17.23 8.12
C THR A 444 -24.72 -16.35 6.89
N THR A 445 -25.95 -15.89 6.72
CA THR A 445 -26.33 -15.01 5.59
C THR A 445 -26.25 -13.53 5.98
N ILE A 446 -25.64 -12.69 5.13
CA ILE A 446 -25.48 -11.25 5.38
C ILE A 446 -25.82 -10.37 4.16
N GLU A 447 -25.99 -9.07 4.41
CA GLU A 447 -26.04 -8.03 3.38
C GLU A 447 -24.87 -7.06 3.53
N LEU A 448 -24.04 -6.91 2.48
CA LEU A 448 -22.96 -5.93 2.43
C LEU A 448 -23.44 -4.68 1.70
N ARG A 449 -23.50 -3.54 2.39
CA ARG A 449 -24.08 -2.29 1.87
C ARG A 449 -23.06 -1.44 1.12
N LEU A 450 -22.78 -1.75 -0.15
CA LEU A 450 -21.81 -1.01 -0.95
C LEU A 450 -22.42 0.28 -1.52
N LYS A 451 -21.92 1.44 -1.09
CA LYS A 451 -22.24 2.72 -1.71
C LYS A 451 -21.45 2.87 -3.01
N LEU A 452 -22.16 2.91 -4.12
CA LEU A 452 -21.58 3.06 -5.46
C LEU A 452 -20.97 4.46 -5.69
N PRO A 453 -20.03 4.60 -6.63
CA PRO A 453 -19.61 5.90 -7.14
C PRO A 453 -20.83 6.72 -7.58
N ILE A 454 -20.91 7.94 -7.05
CA ILE A 454 -22.00 8.89 -7.27
C ILE A 454 -22.01 9.30 -8.75
N GLN A 455 -23.18 9.27 -9.39
CA GLN A 455 -23.28 9.58 -10.82
C GLN A 455 -23.14 11.08 -11.07
N PRO A 456 -22.63 11.52 -12.24
CA PRO A 456 -22.50 12.94 -12.57
C PRO A 456 -23.82 13.73 -12.45
N ASP A 457 -24.96 13.08 -12.75
CA ASP A 457 -26.28 13.70 -12.62
C ASP A 457 -26.76 13.81 -11.16
N ASP A 458 -26.36 12.91 -10.26
CA ASP A 458 -26.59 13.06 -8.82
C ASP A 458 -25.78 14.25 -8.27
N VAL A 459 -24.54 14.42 -8.76
CA VAL A 459 -23.70 15.59 -8.42
C VAL A 459 -24.37 16.88 -8.90
N ARG A 460 -24.83 16.95 -10.15
CA ARG A 460 -25.56 18.10 -10.69
C ARG A 460 -26.80 18.40 -9.87
N LYS A 461 -27.63 17.40 -9.59
CA LYS A 461 -28.85 17.53 -8.79
C LYS A 461 -28.54 18.06 -7.39
N ALA A 462 -27.49 17.57 -6.73
CA ALA A 462 -27.10 18.05 -5.40
C ALA A 462 -26.55 19.49 -5.40
N ILE A 463 -25.96 19.95 -6.51
CA ILE A 463 -25.58 21.34 -6.75
C ILE A 463 -26.82 22.22 -6.94
N ASP A 464 -27.78 21.79 -7.77
CA ASP A 464 -29.03 22.53 -8.00
C ASP A 464 -29.88 22.61 -6.71
N GLU A 465 -29.98 21.51 -5.96
CA GLU A 465 -30.66 21.43 -4.66
C GLU A 465 -30.07 22.39 -3.61
N VAL A 466 -28.74 22.59 -3.60
CA VAL A 466 -28.13 23.54 -2.64
C VAL A 466 -28.30 24.99 -3.11
N LEU A 467 -28.14 25.27 -4.41
CA LEU A 467 -28.34 26.61 -4.97
C LEU A 467 -29.80 27.09 -4.83
N ALA A 468 -30.78 26.19 -4.95
CA ALA A 468 -32.20 26.51 -4.77
C ALA A 468 -32.58 26.91 -3.33
N GLN A 469 -31.77 26.57 -2.32
CA GLN A 469 -31.97 26.97 -0.93
C GLN A 469 -31.42 28.37 -0.61
N LEU A 470 -30.62 28.95 -1.50
CA LEU A 470 -29.93 30.21 -1.25
C LEU A 470 -30.84 31.40 -1.58
N PRO A 471 -31.09 32.32 -0.62
CA PRO A 471 -31.93 33.50 -0.87
C PRO A 471 -31.28 34.46 -1.87
N GLN A 472 -32.10 35.40 -2.36
CA GLN A 472 -31.68 36.44 -3.31
C GLN A 472 -31.09 37.68 -2.61
N ASP A 473 -31.48 37.94 -1.36
CA ASP A 473 -30.82 38.98 -0.56
C ASP A 473 -29.38 38.56 -0.24
N ARG A 474 -28.45 39.51 -0.36
CA ARG A 474 -27.01 39.25 -0.32
C ARG A 474 -26.53 38.88 1.08
N ALA A 475 -27.03 39.56 2.12
CA ALA A 475 -26.68 39.28 3.50
C ALA A 475 -27.24 37.92 3.93
N ALA A 476 -28.56 37.72 3.79
CA ALA A 476 -29.20 36.44 4.10
C ALA A 476 -28.62 35.26 3.29
N ARG A 477 -28.03 35.51 2.12
CA ARG A 477 -27.34 34.49 1.32
C ARG A 477 -26.00 34.09 1.92
N ILE A 478 -25.23 35.04 2.45
CA ILE A 478 -23.98 34.75 3.19
C ILE A 478 -24.32 33.90 4.42
N ASP A 479 -25.26 34.37 5.27
CA ASP A 479 -25.69 33.66 6.48
C ASP A 479 -26.15 32.22 6.17
N LYS A 480 -26.94 32.05 5.10
CA LYS A 480 -27.44 30.74 4.70
C LYS A 480 -26.34 29.83 4.15
N ILE A 481 -25.35 30.37 3.43
CA ILE A 481 -24.18 29.59 3.00
C ILE A 481 -23.35 29.15 4.20
N VAL A 482 -23.08 30.06 5.15
CA VAL A 482 -22.34 29.77 6.40
C VAL A 482 -23.01 28.64 7.16
N SER A 483 -24.32 28.76 7.41
CA SER A 483 -25.13 27.73 8.07
C SER A 483 -25.09 26.38 7.34
N LEU A 484 -25.13 26.37 6.00
CA LEU A 484 -25.10 25.13 5.22
C LEU A 484 -23.74 24.45 5.20
N LEU A 485 -22.62 25.20 5.26
CA LEU A 485 -21.29 24.60 5.34
C LEU A 485 -21.08 23.91 6.68
N HIS A 486 -21.44 24.57 7.79
CA HIS A 486 -21.48 23.96 9.13
C HIS A 486 -22.29 22.66 9.17
N GLU A 487 -23.51 22.65 8.60
CA GLU A 487 -24.39 21.47 8.59
C GLU A 487 -23.78 20.26 7.82
N LYS A 488 -22.87 20.52 6.87
CA LYS A 488 -22.33 19.50 5.94
C LYS A 488 -20.86 19.18 6.16
N ALA A 489 -20.20 19.73 7.18
CA ALA A 489 -18.77 19.55 7.43
C ALA A 489 -18.32 18.08 7.54
N THR A 490 -19.15 17.23 8.16
CA THR A 490 -18.71 15.98 8.78
C THR A 490 -18.52 14.79 7.84
N THR A 491 -19.06 14.82 6.62
CA THR A 491 -19.03 13.66 5.70
C THR A 491 -18.06 13.83 4.52
N ALA A 492 -17.38 12.75 4.12
CA ALA A 492 -16.32 12.76 3.11
C ALA A 492 -16.77 12.39 1.68
N ASP A 493 -18.08 12.25 1.45
CA ASP A 493 -18.59 11.73 0.19
C ASP A 493 -18.66 12.80 -0.92
N GLN A 494 -18.73 12.36 -2.18
CA GLN A 494 -18.66 13.26 -3.34
C GLN A 494 -19.85 14.23 -3.46
N LEU A 495 -21.05 13.92 -2.93
CA LEU A 495 -22.17 14.87 -2.93
C LEU A 495 -21.93 15.97 -1.90
N THR A 496 -21.42 15.61 -0.73
CA THR A 496 -21.02 16.57 0.30
C THR A 496 -19.88 17.47 -0.20
N ILE A 497 -18.85 16.90 -0.82
CA ILE A 497 -17.75 17.66 -1.43
C ILE A 497 -18.27 18.60 -2.53
N ALA A 498 -19.18 18.16 -3.40
CA ALA A 498 -19.76 18.99 -4.45
C ALA A 498 -20.60 20.15 -3.90
N ARG A 499 -21.41 19.90 -2.86
CA ARG A 499 -22.17 20.94 -2.15
C ARG A 499 -21.24 21.94 -1.48
N MET A 500 -20.23 21.47 -0.74
CA MET A 500 -19.21 22.31 -0.09
C MET A 500 -18.49 23.21 -1.10
N CYS A 501 -17.97 22.65 -2.19
CA CYS A 501 -17.26 23.42 -3.21
C CYS A 501 -18.18 24.43 -3.92
N THR A 502 -19.46 24.08 -4.13
CA THR A 502 -20.47 25.01 -4.66
C THR A 502 -20.69 26.18 -3.72
N LEU A 503 -20.83 25.92 -2.41
CA LEU A 503 -21.01 26.95 -1.40
C LEU A 503 -19.79 27.87 -1.29
N ILE A 504 -18.57 27.33 -1.34
CA ILE A 504 -17.30 28.09 -1.42
C ILE A 504 -17.28 28.98 -2.68
N ARG A 505 -17.68 28.46 -3.84
CA ARG A 505 -17.77 29.23 -5.10
C ARG A 505 -18.78 30.37 -5.01
N GLU A 506 -19.92 30.15 -4.36
CA GLU A 506 -20.93 31.20 -4.17
C GLU A 506 -20.44 32.28 -3.20
N LEU A 507 -19.68 31.95 -2.15
CA LEU A 507 -19.00 32.94 -1.31
C LEU A 507 -17.97 33.76 -2.09
N ALA A 508 -17.16 33.13 -2.93
CA ALA A 508 -16.21 33.82 -3.80
C ALA A 508 -16.92 34.78 -4.79
N ARG A 509 -18.08 34.38 -5.32
CA ARG A 509 -18.94 35.23 -6.18
C ARG A 509 -19.60 36.38 -5.41
N LEU A 510 -19.90 36.20 -4.13
CA LEU A 510 -20.37 37.27 -3.24
C LEU A 510 -19.22 38.24 -2.89
N GLY A 511 -17.98 37.75 -2.87
CA GLY A 511 -16.78 38.58 -2.85
C GLY A 511 -16.62 39.36 -1.55
N ILE A 512 -16.30 40.64 -1.67
CA ILE A 512 -15.82 41.50 -0.58
C ILE A 512 -16.79 41.64 0.61
N ASP A 513 -18.09 41.42 0.38
CA ASP A 513 -19.13 41.55 1.42
C ASP A 513 -19.26 40.31 2.31
N ALA A 514 -18.74 39.15 1.87
CA ALA A 514 -18.71 37.93 2.69
C ALA A 514 -17.56 37.93 3.72
N VAL A 515 -16.53 38.76 3.51
CA VAL A 515 -15.28 38.76 4.28
C VAL A 515 -15.50 38.97 5.79
N PRO A 516 -16.34 39.92 6.27
CA PRO A 516 -16.54 40.12 7.70
C PRO A 516 -17.11 38.87 8.40
N GLU A 517 -18.17 38.27 7.85
CA GLU A 517 -18.80 37.08 8.43
C GLU A 517 -17.84 35.88 8.41
N LEU A 518 -17.10 35.69 7.31
CA LEU A 518 -16.11 34.61 7.20
C LEU A 518 -14.92 34.79 8.17
N CYS A 519 -14.54 36.02 8.49
CA CYS A 519 -13.55 36.29 9.55
C CYS A 519 -14.11 35.94 10.94
N ASP A 520 -15.32 36.40 11.25
CA ASP A 520 -15.97 36.17 12.54
C ASP A 520 -16.24 34.69 12.77
N GLU A 521 -16.53 33.90 11.74
CA GLU A 521 -16.69 32.45 11.84
C GLU A 521 -15.34 31.72 11.96
N LEU A 522 -14.34 32.08 11.17
CA LEU A 522 -12.99 31.53 11.27
C LEU A 522 -12.35 31.76 12.65
N ASP A 523 -12.71 32.86 13.34
CA ASP A 523 -12.25 33.14 14.70
C ASP A 523 -12.83 32.20 15.77
N LYS A 524 -14.03 31.66 15.53
CA LYS A 524 -14.73 30.72 16.43
C LYS A 524 -14.43 29.27 16.10
N GLU A 525 -14.08 28.99 14.84
CA GLU A 525 -14.01 27.62 14.32
C GLU A 525 -12.86 26.78 14.88
N ILE A 526 -13.16 25.50 15.11
CA ILE A 526 -12.24 24.43 15.51
C ILE A 526 -12.31 23.20 14.58
N GLU A 527 -13.38 23.02 13.78
CA GLU A 527 -13.53 21.89 12.86
C GLU A 527 -12.55 22.02 11.66
N PRO A 528 -11.60 21.06 11.50
CA PRO A 528 -10.58 21.10 10.45
C PRO A 528 -11.12 21.46 9.06
N ARG A 529 -12.24 20.87 8.67
CA ARG A 529 -12.78 20.99 7.31
C ARG A 529 -13.39 22.35 7.04
N ILE A 530 -13.94 22.99 8.07
CA ILE A 530 -14.52 24.32 7.95
C ILE A 530 -13.42 25.39 7.98
N ILE A 531 -12.37 25.22 8.81
CA ILE A 531 -11.16 26.08 8.74
C ILE A 531 -10.56 26.09 7.32
N ARG A 532 -10.39 24.91 6.71
CA ARG A 532 -9.92 24.78 5.30
C ARG A 532 -10.86 25.51 4.34
N SER A 533 -12.18 25.33 4.49
CA SER A 533 -13.19 25.92 3.60
C SER A 533 -13.22 27.45 3.69
N TRP A 534 -13.11 28.02 4.89
CA TRP A 534 -12.99 29.46 5.11
C TRP A 534 -11.68 30.02 4.57
N ALA A 535 -10.55 29.39 4.84
CA ALA A 535 -9.26 29.83 4.28
C ALA A 535 -9.25 29.78 2.75
N PHE A 536 -9.81 28.74 2.14
CA PHE A 536 -9.97 28.64 0.69
C PHE A 536 -10.90 29.75 0.14
N ALA A 537 -12.07 29.95 0.75
CA ALA A 537 -13.02 30.98 0.32
C ALA A 537 -12.43 32.39 0.40
N LEU A 538 -11.76 32.72 1.53
CA LEU A 538 -11.09 34.01 1.72
C LEU A 538 -9.94 34.22 0.71
N ARG A 539 -9.17 33.18 0.41
CA ARG A 539 -8.16 33.19 -0.68
C ARG A 539 -8.79 33.43 -2.05
N ALA A 540 -9.93 32.81 -2.34
CA ALA A 540 -10.64 32.98 -3.61
C ALA A 540 -11.30 34.36 -3.77
N ILE A 541 -11.72 34.99 -2.67
CA ILE A 541 -12.24 36.37 -2.64
C ILE A 541 -11.11 37.38 -2.90
N GLY A 542 -9.92 37.16 -2.36
CA GLY A 542 -8.75 38.00 -2.62
C GLY A 542 -8.67 39.31 -1.82
N ASP A 543 -9.38 39.43 -0.69
CA ASP A 543 -9.41 40.63 0.16
C ASP A 543 -8.42 40.53 1.35
N PRO A 544 -7.39 41.40 1.44
CA PRO A 544 -6.43 41.40 2.54
C PRO A 544 -7.03 41.66 3.93
N ARG A 545 -8.26 42.18 4.06
CA ARG A 545 -8.96 42.31 5.35
C ARG A 545 -9.16 40.96 6.05
N ALA A 546 -9.06 39.84 5.33
CA ALA A 546 -9.10 38.50 5.89
C ALA A 546 -7.86 38.12 6.73
N VAL A 547 -6.71 38.77 6.50
CA VAL A 547 -5.41 38.34 7.04
C VAL A 547 -5.37 38.27 8.58
N PRO A 548 -5.91 39.23 9.37
CA PRO A 548 -5.93 39.12 10.83
C PRO A 548 -6.64 37.87 11.36
N ALA A 549 -7.76 37.47 10.77
CA ALA A 549 -8.51 36.28 11.18
C ALA A 549 -7.78 34.99 10.80
N LEU A 550 -7.18 34.95 9.60
CA LEU A 550 -6.32 33.84 9.18
C LEU A 550 -5.13 33.67 10.13
N ILE A 551 -4.46 34.75 10.54
CA ILE A 551 -3.35 34.69 11.51
C ILE A 551 -3.85 34.19 12.89
N ARG A 552 -5.03 34.61 13.35
CA ARG A 552 -5.65 34.06 14.58
C ARG A 552 -6.02 32.58 14.46
N ALA A 553 -6.24 32.06 13.26
CA ALA A 553 -6.60 30.66 13.03
C ALA A 553 -5.41 29.71 13.13
N ILE A 554 -4.19 30.14 12.82
CA ILE A 554 -2.96 29.30 12.80
C ILE A 554 -2.83 28.40 14.05
N PRO A 555 -3.01 28.84 15.31
CA PRO A 555 -2.88 27.96 16.46
C PRO A 555 -3.98 26.90 16.61
N ARG A 556 -5.15 27.10 15.95
CA ARG A 556 -6.27 26.14 15.89
C ARG A 556 -6.11 25.11 14.76
N THR A 557 -5.10 25.23 13.91
CA THR A 557 -4.86 24.26 12.82
C THR A 557 -4.10 23.01 13.24
N LEU A 558 -3.70 22.87 14.51
CA LEU A 558 -3.12 21.62 15.03
C LEU A 558 -4.23 20.59 15.22
N VAL A 559 -4.36 19.69 14.25
CA VAL A 559 -5.37 18.63 14.21
C VAL A 559 -4.82 17.41 13.47
N SER A 560 -5.29 16.20 13.82
CA SER A 560 -4.85 14.97 13.13
C SER A 560 -5.64 14.77 11.84
N THR A 561 -5.08 15.19 10.70
CA THR A 561 -5.80 15.21 9.43
C THR A 561 -4.84 15.24 8.24
N SER A 562 -5.25 14.74 7.07
CA SER A 562 -4.39 14.62 5.88
C SER A 562 -4.74 15.64 4.78
N ASP A 563 -3.84 15.86 3.83
CA ASP A 563 -4.12 16.56 2.59
C ASP A 563 -5.15 15.75 1.77
N PHE A 564 -6.24 16.40 1.34
CA PHE A 564 -7.25 15.71 0.54
C PHE A 564 -7.07 16.04 -0.95
N GLY A 565 -6.64 15.04 -1.72
CA GLY A 565 -6.82 15.02 -3.18
C GLY A 565 -8.28 14.72 -3.52
N LEU A 566 -9.11 15.76 -3.56
CA LEU A 566 -10.54 15.67 -3.80
C LEU A 566 -10.85 15.48 -5.28
N MET A 567 -11.99 14.83 -5.57
CA MET A 567 -12.45 14.55 -6.94
C MET A 567 -13.86 15.09 -7.13
N LEU A 568 -14.10 15.76 -8.26
CA LEU A 568 -15.41 16.32 -8.64
C LEU A 568 -15.71 16.00 -10.10
N GLN A 569 -16.96 15.62 -10.42
CA GLN A 569 -17.37 15.33 -11.80
C GLN A 569 -17.90 16.56 -12.55
N ASN A 570 -18.11 17.69 -11.87
CA ASN A 570 -18.57 18.94 -12.47
C ASN A 570 -17.36 19.76 -12.94
N GLU A 571 -17.20 19.90 -14.25
CA GLU A 571 -16.05 20.56 -14.90
C GLU A 571 -15.89 22.05 -14.51
N GLU A 572 -16.97 22.84 -14.51
CA GLU A 572 -16.95 24.25 -14.10
C GLU A 572 -16.48 24.38 -12.64
N LEU A 573 -16.94 23.49 -11.76
CA LEU A 573 -16.58 23.50 -10.35
C LEU A 573 -15.15 23.02 -10.12
N VAL A 574 -14.69 21.98 -10.85
CA VAL A 574 -13.28 21.55 -10.86
C VAL A 574 -12.37 22.70 -11.28
N GLN A 575 -12.70 23.39 -12.38
CA GLN A 575 -11.91 24.49 -12.89
C GLN A 575 -11.82 25.64 -11.88
N PHE A 576 -12.94 26.00 -11.24
CA PHE A 576 -12.94 26.98 -10.15
C PHE A 576 -12.03 26.53 -8.99
N MET A 577 -12.16 25.29 -8.51
CA MET A 577 -11.34 24.80 -7.40
C MET A 577 -9.85 24.73 -7.76
N GLN A 578 -9.49 24.31 -8.98
CA GLN A 578 -8.10 24.32 -9.47
C GLN A 578 -7.53 25.72 -9.62
N THR A 579 -8.33 26.71 -10.04
CA THR A 579 -7.90 28.11 -10.19
C THR A 579 -7.48 28.74 -8.86
N HIS A 580 -8.04 28.26 -7.75
CA HIS A 580 -7.77 28.74 -6.39
C HIS A 580 -7.06 27.71 -5.50
N ASP A 581 -6.57 26.60 -6.07
CA ASP A 581 -5.67 25.64 -5.42
C ASP A 581 -4.35 26.35 -5.03
N LEU A 582 -3.64 25.79 -4.05
CA LEU A 582 -2.30 26.25 -3.68
C LEU A 582 -1.22 25.63 -4.57
N ASP A 583 -1.52 24.49 -5.20
CA ASP A 583 -0.67 23.88 -6.21
C ASP A 583 -1.03 24.36 -7.62
N ASP A 584 -0.03 24.60 -8.45
CA ASP A 584 -0.23 24.93 -9.86
C ASP A 584 -0.50 23.68 -10.73
N GLY A 585 -1.27 23.87 -11.81
CA GLY A 585 -1.43 22.93 -12.93
C GLY A 585 -2.75 22.16 -12.99
N GLU A 586 -3.22 21.87 -14.20
CA GLU A 586 -4.44 21.09 -14.45
C GLU A 586 -4.27 19.62 -14.03
N ARG A 587 -5.20 19.11 -13.22
CA ARG A 587 -5.12 17.77 -12.62
C ARG A 587 -6.28 16.85 -13.05
N GLY A 588 -6.87 17.14 -14.22
CA GLY A 588 -8.10 16.51 -14.68
C GLY A 588 -9.24 16.84 -13.74
N ASN A 589 -9.97 15.83 -13.25
CA ASN A 589 -11.13 16.01 -12.36
C ASN A 589 -10.78 16.13 -10.86
N ARG A 590 -9.55 16.57 -10.54
CA ARG A 590 -8.99 16.61 -9.17
C ARG A 590 -8.54 18.00 -8.76
N PHE A 591 -8.62 18.30 -7.48
CA PHE A 591 -7.98 19.47 -6.86
C PHE A 591 -7.55 19.09 -5.45
N ASN A 592 -6.62 19.85 -4.86
CA ASN A 592 -6.23 19.66 -3.48
C ASN A 592 -6.99 20.61 -2.56
N LEU A 593 -7.39 20.09 -1.41
CA LEU A 593 -7.74 20.88 -0.23
C LEU A 593 -6.82 20.43 0.90
N GLY A 594 -5.75 21.20 1.11
CA GLY A 594 -4.67 20.86 2.03
C GLY A 594 -5.12 20.85 3.50
N VAL A 595 -4.24 20.38 4.38
CA VAL A 595 -4.42 20.47 5.85
C VAL A 595 -4.70 21.92 6.28
N PRO A 596 -5.37 22.16 7.43
CA PRO A 596 -5.84 23.50 7.77
C PRO A 596 -4.71 24.53 7.87
N ILE A 597 -3.52 24.16 8.36
CA ILE A 597 -2.33 25.02 8.41
C ILE A 597 -1.89 25.47 7.00
N ARG A 598 -1.93 24.53 6.04
CA ARG A 598 -1.56 24.76 4.65
C ARG A 598 -2.53 25.70 3.96
N GLU A 599 -3.84 25.49 4.15
CA GLU A 599 -4.88 26.36 3.60
C GLU A 599 -4.83 27.77 4.21
N VAL A 600 -4.67 27.89 5.53
CA VAL A 600 -4.59 29.18 6.25
C VAL A 600 -3.35 29.96 5.83
N CYS A 601 -2.15 29.40 5.95
CA CYS A 601 -0.93 30.12 5.58
C CYS A 601 -0.83 30.35 4.07
N GLY A 602 -1.32 29.41 3.25
CA GLY A 602 -1.42 29.61 1.80
C GLY A 602 -2.37 30.73 1.40
N ALA A 603 -3.47 30.94 2.15
CA ALA A 603 -4.34 32.10 1.98
C ALA A 603 -3.64 33.40 2.37
N ILE A 604 -2.98 33.45 3.54
CA ILE A 604 -2.19 34.62 3.97
C ILE A 604 -1.14 34.98 2.91
N ARG A 605 -0.38 33.99 2.42
CA ARG A 605 0.65 34.17 1.38
C ARG A 605 0.09 34.74 0.08
N LYS A 606 -1.05 34.23 -0.41
CA LYS A 606 -1.68 34.74 -1.64
C LYS A 606 -2.30 36.13 -1.46
N LEU A 607 -2.80 36.47 -0.26
CA LEU A 607 -3.37 37.79 0.04
C LEU A 607 -2.31 38.88 0.33
N THR A 608 -1.14 38.50 0.84
CA THR A 608 -0.07 39.43 1.22
C THR A 608 1.07 39.54 0.20
N GLY A 609 1.25 38.52 -0.65
CA GLY A 609 2.43 38.38 -1.50
C GLY A 609 3.72 38.05 -0.74
N HIS A 610 3.63 37.69 0.55
CA HIS A 610 4.75 37.39 1.43
C HIS A 610 4.70 35.93 1.92
N SER A 611 5.78 35.41 2.49
CA SER A 611 5.83 34.07 3.10
C SER A 611 6.85 34.04 4.22
N LEU A 612 6.50 33.39 5.34
CA LEU A 612 7.34 33.29 6.54
C LEU A 612 7.75 31.83 6.79
N ASP A 613 8.25 31.17 5.75
CA ASP A 613 8.63 29.74 5.78
C ASP A 613 7.46 28.83 6.20
N ASP A 614 6.27 29.13 5.65
CA ASP A 614 5.01 28.50 6.05
C ASP A 614 5.01 26.98 5.84
N ASP A 615 5.71 26.53 4.79
CA ASP A 615 5.79 25.13 4.35
C ASP A 615 6.45 24.23 5.41
N ALA A 616 7.31 24.81 6.27
CA ALA A 616 7.94 24.11 7.40
C ALA A 616 6.95 23.58 8.44
N TYR A 617 5.73 24.12 8.48
CA TYR A 617 4.67 23.77 9.43
C TYR A 617 3.63 22.78 8.88
N TYR A 618 3.63 22.49 7.57
CA TYR A 618 2.57 21.70 6.93
C TYR A 618 2.51 20.23 7.38
N TRP A 619 3.58 19.75 8.02
CA TRP A 619 3.70 18.37 8.52
C TRP A 619 3.43 18.23 10.02
N ILE A 620 3.05 19.32 10.71
CA ILE A 620 2.72 19.30 12.13
C ILE A 620 1.25 18.92 12.30
N SER A 621 1.00 17.68 12.71
CA SER A 621 -0.33 17.15 13.05
C SER A 621 -0.48 16.95 14.56
N GLU A 622 -1.72 16.75 15.03
CA GLU A 622 -1.98 16.26 16.39
C GLU A 622 -1.59 14.78 16.51
N THR A 623 -1.11 14.38 17.69
CA THR A 623 -0.59 13.03 18.00
C THR A 623 -1.45 12.27 19.01
N GLY A 624 -2.28 12.97 19.78
CA GLY A 624 -3.01 12.43 20.92
C GLY A 624 -2.19 12.38 22.22
N ASP A 625 -0.92 12.78 22.19
CA ASP A 625 -0.10 12.99 23.39
C ASP A 625 -0.13 14.48 23.76
N SER A 626 -0.77 14.80 24.88
CA SER A 626 -1.03 16.18 25.30
C SER A 626 0.24 17.03 25.53
N ARG A 627 1.39 16.41 25.81
CA ARG A 627 2.68 17.10 25.96
C ARG A 627 3.23 17.47 24.59
N ILE A 628 3.28 16.51 23.66
CA ILE A 628 3.76 16.72 22.28
C ILE A 628 2.85 17.73 21.57
N ASP A 629 1.54 17.57 21.70
CA ASP A 629 0.56 18.47 21.07
C ASP A 629 0.58 19.87 21.70
N GLY A 630 0.90 20.00 22.99
CA GLY A 630 1.17 21.29 23.64
C GLY A 630 2.36 22.03 23.03
N MET A 631 3.45 21.31 22.74
CA MET A 631 4.65 21.87 22.09
C MET A 631 4.38 22.26 20.63
N ARG A 632 3.74 21.37 19.86
CA ARG A 632 3.30 21.64 18.48
C ARG A 632 2.43 22.88 18.40
N ARG A 633 1.47 23.00 19.31
CA ARG A 633 0.58 24.17 19.39
C ARG A 633 1.35 25.45 19.73
N HIS A 634 2.37 25.38 20.60
CA HIS A 634 3.25 26.51 20.88
C HIS A 634 4.02 26.98 19.63
N HIS A 635 4.55 26.06 18.81
CA HIS A 635 5.23 26.42 17.56
C HIS A 635 4.29 27.15 16.58
N LEU A 636 3.02 26.73 16.50
CA LEU A 636 2.00 27.45 15.72
C LEU A 636 1.69 28.83 16.31
N TYR A 637 1.65 29.01 17.63
CA TYR A 637 1.55 30.33 18.26
C TYR A 637 2.73 31.25 17.93
N LEU A 638 3.97 30.72 17.91
CA LEU A 638 5.16 31.48 17.52
C LEU A 638 5.11 31.91 16.04
N HIS A 639 4.65 31.03 15.15
CA HIS A 639 4.46 31.35 13.73
C HIS A 639 3.36 32.41 13.53
N ALA A 640 2.24 32.27 14.23
CA ALA A 640 1.15 33.24 14.22
C ALA A 640 1.59 34.63 14.75
N ASP A 641 2.44 34.68 15.79
CA ASP A 641 2.98 35.95 16.27
C ASP A 641 4.00 36.58 15.32
N GLN A 642 4.78 35.79 14.57
CA GLN A 642 5.63 36.31 13.48
C GLN A 642 4.79 36.97 12.39
N TRP A 643 3.74 36.28 11.92
CA TRP A 643 2.77 36.84 10.97
C TRP A 643 2.05 38.08 11.51
N ARG A 644 1.67 38.10 12.79
CA ARG A 644 1.07 39.28 13.45
C ARG A 644 2.02 40.48 13.42
N ARG A 645 3.30 40.30 13.77
CA ARG A 645 4.30 41.39 13.74
C ARG A 645 4.45 41.92 12.32
N TRP A 646 4.55 41.02 11.34
CA TRP A 646 4.63 41.40 9.92
C TRP A 646 3.39 42.20 9.48
N TRP A 647 2.19 41.76 9.86
CA TRP A 647 0.93 42.46 9.53
C TRP A 647 0.84 43.85 10.18
N LEU A 648 1.27 44.01 11.43
CA LEU A 648 1.29 45.32 12.10
C LEU A 648 2.26 46.31 11.43
N GLU A 649 3.31 45.82 10.77
CA GLU A 649 4.27 46.64 10.04
C GLU A 649 3.81 46.95 8.59
N HIS A 650 3.22 45.97 7.90
CA HIS A 650 2.96 46.04 6.45
C HIS A 650 1.46 46.17 6.06
N GLY A 651 0.54 45.74 6.92
CA GLY A 651 -0.90 45.62 6.61
C GLY A 651 -1.58 46.94 6.25
N VAL A 652 -1.05 48.08 6.70
CA VAL A 652 -1.52 49.43 6.33
C VAL A 652 -1.43 49.67 4.82
N ALA A 653 -0.47 49.05 4.12
CA ALA A 653 -0.33 49.14 2.66
C ALA A 653 -1.27 48.19 1.90
N LEU A 654 -1.92 47.25 2.60
CA LEU A 654 -2.81 46.23 2.03
C LEU A 654 -4.29 46.51 2.29
N THR A 655 -4.64 47.32 3.30
CA THR A 655 -6.02 47.74 3.57
C THR A 655 -6.15 49.12 4.22
N ASP A 656 -7.15 49.88 3.77
CA ASP A 656 -7.55 51.16 4.35
C ASP A 656 -8.55 51.05 5.50
N ASP A 657 -9.11 49.86 5.75
CA ASP A 657 -10.11 49.63 6.80
C ASP A 657 -9.43 49.48 8.17
N GLU A 658 -9.48 50.54 8.99
CA GLU A 658 -8.81 50.62 10.30
C GLU A 658 -9.14 49.46 11.25
N ARG A 659 -10.33 48.86 11.11
CA ARG A 659 -10.78 47.72 11.91
C ARG A 659 -9.89 46.48 11.74
N TYR A 660 -9.22 46.35 10.59
CA TYR A 660 -8.37 45.21 10.24
C TYR A 660 -6.87 45.54 10.31
N ARG A 661 -6.49 46.81 10.50
CA ARG A 661 -5.08 47.22 10.69
C ARG A 661 -4.54 46.81 12.06
N GLY A 662 -5.39 46.80 13.08
CA GLY A 662 -5.02 46.39 14.44
C GLY A 662 -5.02 44.87 14.62
N MET A 663 -4.16 44.38 15.51
CA MET A 663 -4.17 42.98 15.94
C MET A 663 -3.67 42.85 17.38
N GLU A 664 -4.53 42.36 18.26
CA GLU A 664 -4.16 42.10 19.66
C GLU A 664 -3.03 41.05 19.76
N PRO A 665 -2.16 41.12 20.78
CA PRO A 665 -1.18 40.08 21.04
C PRO A 665 -1.87 38.73 21.22
N LEU A 666 -1.44 37.72 20.46
CA LEU A 666 -1.88 36.35 20.69
C LEU A 666 -1.33 35.91 22.05
N LEU A 667 -2.21 35.54 22.97
CA LEU A 667 -1.79 35.03 24.28
C LEU A 667 -1.01 33.73 24.08
N PRO A 668 0.29 33.66 24.42
CA PRO A 668 1.03 32.43 24.28
C PRO A 668 0.47 31.40 25.26
N VAL A 669 0.25 30.17 24.80
CA VAL A 669 0.16 29.03 25.72
C VAL A 669 1.48 28.99 26.47
N ALA A 670 1.39 29.06 27.80
CA ALA A 670 2.55 28.95 28.67
C ALA A 670 3.22 27.60 28.40
N LEU A 671 4.43 27.64 27.84
CA LEU A 671 5.25 26.44 27.72
C LEU A 671 5.48 25.87 29.11
N VAL A 672 5.25 24.57 29.27
CA VAL A 672 5.86 23.81 30.35
C VAL A 672 7.31 23.55 29.96
N THR A 673 8.13 24.61 29.99
CA THR A 673 9.59 24.46 29.87
C THR A 673 10.11 23.83 31.15
N ASN A 674 10.11 22.50 31.21
CA ASN A 674 10.95 21.79 32.18
C ASN A 674 12.40 21.99 31.76
N SER A 675 13.03 23.06 32.25
CA SER A 675 14.43 23.39 31.96
C SER A 675 15.43 22.34 32.45
N ASP A 676 14.98 21.44 33.33
CA ASP A 676 15.69 20.25 33.77
C ASP A 676 14.90 19.02 33.33
N VAL A 677 15.39 18.31 32.29
CA VAL A 677 14.86 17.00 31.92
C VAL A 677 15.22 16.02 33.04
N ASP A 678 14.24 15.69 33.87
CA ASP A 678 14.39 14.73 34.97
C ASP A 678 14.94 13.39 34.44
N PRO A 679 16.09 12.89 34.95
CA PRO A 679 16.61 11.57 34.60
C PRO A 679 15.61 10.42 34.80
N SER A 680 14.55 10.62 35.59
CA SER A 680 13.44 9.68 35.72
C SER A 680 12.67 9.45 34.41
N ILE A 681 12.80 10.31 33.40
CA ILE A 681 12.11 10.18 32.09
C ILE A 681 12.51 8.92 31.31
N LEU A 682 13.66 8.31 31.64
CA LEU A 682 14.07 7.00 31.14
C LEU A 682 13.29 5.83 31.78
N LYS A 683 12.38 6.11 32.74
CA LYS A 683 11.42 5.16 33.32
C LYS A 683 10.03 5.40 32.72
N ILE A 684 9.80 4.82 31.56
CA ILE A 684 8.49 4.88 30.90
C ILE A 684 7.47 3.97 31.62
N PRO A 685 6.17 4.34 31.69
CA PRO A 685 5.15 3.49 32.30
C PRO A 685 4.93 2.17 31.54
N VAL A 686 4.48 1.13 32.23
CA VAL A 686 3.95 -0.09 31.58
C VAL A 686 2.72 0.28 30.75
N GLY A 687 2.61 -0.28 29.54
CA GLY A 687 1.56 0.07 28.58
C GLY A 687 1.87 1.30 27.71
N SER A 688 3.06 1.89 27.83
CA SER A 688 3.55 2.87 26.84
C SER A 688 3.60 2.24 25.44
N ARG A 689 3.57 3.06 24.39
CA ARG A 689 3.55 2.61 22.99
C ARG A 689 4.44 3.46 22.10
N LEU A 690 4.86 2.90 20.97
CA LEU A 690 5.46 3.67 19.90
C LEU A 690 4.38 4.29 19.01
N LEU A 691 4.43 5.62 18.88
CA LEU A 691 3.67 6.36 17.87
C LEU A 691 4.55 6.51 16.62
N ASP A 692 4.09 6.02 15.48
CA ASP A 692 4.69 6.40 14.19
C ASP A 692 4.41 7.88 13.92
N VAL A 693 5.48 8.66 13.75
CA VAL A 693 5.39 10.10 13.42
C VAL A 693 5.86 10.37 11.99
N SER A 694 6.81 9.58 11.47
CA SER A 694 7.26 9.71 10.09
C SER A 694 8.04 8.49 9.63
N THR A 695 7.64 7.91 8.51
CA THR A 695 8.35 6.80 7.85
C THR A 695 8.98 7.24 6.53
N GLY A 696 10.20 6.77 6.26
CA GLY A 696 10.92 7.01 5.01
C GLY A 696 11.33 8.47 4.76
N MET A 697 11.34 9.33 5.77
CA MET A 697 11.75 10.74 5.62
C MET A 697 13.24 10.83 5.30
N THR A 698 13.63 11.78 4.45
CA THR A 698 15.04 12.06 4.12
C THR A 698 15.44 13.45 4.59
N LEU A 699 16.52 13.56 5.37
CA LEU A 699 17.20 14.83 5.63
C LEU A 699 18.44 14.93 4.74
N SER A 700 18.57 16.07 4.07
CA SER A 700 19.61 16.40 3.10
C SER A 700 20.67 17.33 3.68
N PRO A 701 21.95 17.17 3.35
CA PRO A 701 22.97 18.13 3.77
C PRO A 701 22.69 19.52 3.15
N PRO A 702 23.24 20.61 3.70
CA PRO A 702 22.92 21.97 3.26
C PRO A 702 23.48 22.30 1.86
N SER A 703 24.39 21.46 1.35
CA SER A 703 24.97 21.44 0.01
C SER A 703 24.01 20.94 -1.08
N GLU A 704 22.99 20.17 -0.70
CA GLU A 704 22.01 19.56 -1.60
C GLU A 704 20.68 20.34 -1.55
N ALA A 705 19.70 19.92 -2.37
CA ALA A 705 18.31 20.38 -2.22
C ALA A 705 17.53 19.36 -1.39
N GLY A 706 16.74 19.82 -0.41
CA GLY A 706 15.88 18.96 0.42
C GLY A 706 15.54 19.60 1.77
N ILE A 707 15.10 18.79 2.72
CA ILE A 707 14.87 19.22 4.11
C ILE A 707 16.21 19.12 4.86
N HIS A 708 16.68 20.21 5.47
CA HIS A 708 18.01 20.25 6.11
C HIS A 708 17.99 20.11 7.63
N LEU A 709 16.89 20.52 8.24
CA LEU A 709 16.73 20.74 9.67
C LEU A 709 15.41 20.11 10.12
N LEU A 710 15.38 19.57 11.34
CA LEU A 710 14.20 18.92 11.90
C LEU A 710 14.17 19.07 13.42
N ASP A 711 12.99 19.41 13.92
CA ASP A 711 12.54 19.24 15.30
C ASP A 711 11.87 17.85 15.44
N LEU A 712 12.38 17.01 16.35
CA LEU A 712 11.88 15.65 16.58
C LEU A 712 10.61 15.61 17.44
N ASP A 713 10.37 16.64 18.24
CA ASP A 713 9.17 16.77 19.06
C ASP A 713 7.94 17.08 18.19
N THR A 714 8.06 18.14 17.39
CA THR A 714 6.95 18.74 16.65
C THR A 714 6.86 18.29 15.20
N GLY A 715 7.96 17.81 14.61
CA GLY A 715 8.05 17.54 13.18
C GLY A 715 8.24 18.81 12.32
N TYR A 716 8.53 19.95 12.95
CA TYR A 716 8.84 21.23 12.30
C TYR A 716 10.14 21.15 11.49
N LYS A 717 10.12 21.70 10.26
CA LYS A 717 11.17 21.53 9.24
C LYS A 717 11.63 22.87 8.67
N PRO A 718 12.29 23.73 9.46
CA PRO A 718 12.59 25.08 9.04
C PRO A 718 13.55 25.16 7.85
N ALA A 719 13.38 26.21 7.06
CA ALA A 719 14.35 26.66 6.08
C ALA A 719 15.71 26.95 6.74
N TRP A 720 16.74 26.85 5.91
CA TRP A 720 18.11 27.15 6.32
C TRP A 720 18.27 28.66 6.60
N PRO A 721 18.82 29.08 7.75
CA PRO A 721 18.96 30.50 8.08
C PRO A 721 19.93 31.25 7.16
N ASP A 722 19.49 32.40 6.64
CA ASP A 722 20.22 33.23 5.67
C ASP A 722 21.59 33.74 6.18
N ASP A 723 21.75 33.92 7.50
CA ASP A 723 22.98 34.43 8.13
C ASP A 723 24.02 33.34 8.46
N VAL A 724 23.66 32.07 8.27
CA VAL A 724 24.55 30.91 8.45
C VAL A 724 24.98 30.37 7.08
N PRO A 725 26.27 30.40 6.72
CA PRO A 725 26.71 29.81 5.46
C PRO A 725 26.44 28.30 5.42
N ARG A 726 25.86 27.80 4.33
CA ARG A 726 25.57 26.37 4.06
C ARG A 726 26.81 25.45 4.02
N LEU A 727 28.01 25.97 4.24
CA LEU A 727 29.24 25.18 4.27
C LEU A 727 29.44 24.54 5.65
N ALA A 728 29.68 23.23 5.69
CA ALA A 728 29.94 22.46 6.92
C ALA A 728 31.29 22.83 7.56
N LYS A 729 31.33 23.94 8.29
CA LYS A 729 32.47 24.35 9.12
C LYS A 729 32.11 24.32 10.60
N PRO A 730 33.06 23.97 11.51
CA PRO A 730 32.83 23.98 12.95
C PRO A 730 32.29 25.31 13.52
N GLU A 731 32.71 26.44 12.96
CA GLU A 731 32.20 27.78 13.31
C GLU A 731 30.72 27.99 12.94
N ASN A 732 30.27 27.42 11.82
CA ASN A 732 28.88 27.51 11.37
C ASN A 732 27.98 26.61 12.23
N PHE A 733 28.45 25.43 12.62
CA PHE A 733 27.70 24.54 13.52
C PHE A 733 27.41 25.17 14.89
N ARG A 734 28.34 25.97 15.45
CA ARG A 734 28.06 26.72 16.70
C ARG A 734 27.00 27.80 16.51
N LYS A 735 27.05 28.55 15.40
CA LYS A 735 25.99 29.53 15.08
C LYS A 735 24.63 28.85 14.90
N LEU A 736 24.61 27.74 14.17
CA LEU A 736 23.41 26.97 13.89
C LEU A 736 22.82 26.37 15.17
N ALA A 737 23.64 25.87 16.10
CA ALA A 737 23.21 25.40 17.41
C ALA A 737 22.58 26.52 18.28
N VAL A 738 23.15 27.73 18.24
CA VAL A 738 22.58 28.92 18.92
C VAL A 738 21.26 29.37 18.27
N TRP A 739 21.12 29.20 16.95
CA TRP A 739 19.91 29.52 16.20
C TRP A 739 18.81 28.46 16.32
N SER A 740 19.19 27.17 16.43
CA SER A 740 18.30 26.01 16.53
C SER A 740 17.66 25.89 17.91
N ALA A 741 18.42 26.24 18.96
CA ALA A 741 17.96 26.18 20.34
C ALA A 741 16.60 26.88 20.59
N PRO A 742 16.39 28.16 20.27
CA PRO A 742 15.07 28.81 20.44
C PRO A 742 13.99 28.37 19.44
N ARG A 743 14.25 27.35 18.60
CA ARG A 743 13.36 26.84 17.54
C ARG A 743 13.04 25.35 17.64
N GLY A 744 13.50 24.66 18.70
CA GLY A 744 13.26 23.21 18.89
C GLY A 744 13.95 22.30 17.87
N VAL A 745 14.91 22.79 17.07
CA VAL A 745 15.54 21.95 16.04
C VAL A 745 16.60 21.03 16.67
N ASP A 746 16.29 19.73 16.70
CA ASP A 746 17.13 18.65 17.23
C ASP A 746 18.13 18.08 16.25
N LEU A 747 17.79 18.03 14.96
CA LEU A 747 18.54 17.29 13.94
C LEU A 747 18.87 18.13 12.71
N MET A 748 20.00 17.81 12.10
CA MET A 748 20.33 18.15 10.71
C MET A 748 21.04 16.99 10.03
N CYS A 749 21.09 16.98 8.69
CA CYS A 749 22.01 16.12 7.95
C CYS A 749 23.32 16.85 7.65
N VAL A 750 24.46 16.15 7.76
CA VAL A 750 25.80 16.65 7.44
C VAL A 750 26.60 15.64 6.61
N GLU A 751 27.44 16.16 5.73
CA GLU A 751 28.48 15.38 5.03
C GLU A 751 29.61 15.06 6.02
N HIS A 752 29.86 13.77 6.26
CA HIS A 752 30.98 13.30 7.07
C HIS A 752 32.09 12.76 6.15
N PRO A 753 33.28 13.40 6.08
CA PRO A 753 34.35 12.97 5.19
C PRO A 753 35.01 11.68 5.68
N LEU A 754 35.23 10.73 4.76
CA LEU A 754 35.90 9.45 5.03
C LEU A 754 37.37 9.41 4.62
N GLY A 755 37.91 10.52 4.11
CA GLY A 755 39.17 10.56 3.37
C GLY A 755 38.96 10.33 1.87
N ASP A 756 40.03 10.47 1.08
CA ASP A 756 40.04 10.26 -0.38
C ASP A 756 38.92 10.96 -1.16
N ALA A 757 38.52 12.16 -0.70
CA ALA A 757 37.38 12.95 -1.20
C ALA A 757 36.00 12.24 -1.15
N ARG A 758 35.91 11.07 -0.49
CA ARG A 758 34.64 10.40 -0.18
C ARG A 758 34.01 11.00 1.07
N PHE A 759 32.68 10.99 1.09
CA PHE A 759 31.87 11.36 2.24
C PHE A 759 30.69 10.39 2.37
N VAL A 760 30.09 10.35 3.56
CA VAL A 760 28.77 9.76 3.81
C VAL A 760 27.83 10.82 4.36
N TYR A 761 26.54 10.57 4.26
CA TYR A 761 25.55 11.39 4.94
C TYR A 761 25.32 10.85 6.35
N SER A 762 25.24 11.76 7.31
CA SER A 762 25.05 11.44 8.74
C SER A 762 24.10 12.45 9.36
N LEU A 763 23.43 12.07 10.45
CA LEU A 763 22.58 13.00 11.19
C LEU A 763 23.36 13.58 12.38
N GLN A 764 23.36 14.90 12.54
CA GLN A 764 24.00 15.56 13.69
C GLN A 764 22.91 16.12 14.61
N GLY A 765 22.98 15.74 15.89
CA GLY A 765 22.10 16.26 16.94
C GLY A 765 22.52 17.63 17.47
N PHE A 766 21.54 18.42 17.89
CA PHE A 766 21.68 19.65 18.68
C PHE A 766 21.06 19.41 20.06
N ASP A 767 21.86 19.41 21.13
CA ASP A 767 21.47 19.06 22.51
C ASP A 767 20.78 17.67 22.69
N LEU A 768 20.65 16.91 21.61
CA LEU A 768 20.05 15.58 21.54
C LEU A 768 20.96 14.55 22.22
N ARG A 769 20.41 13.80 23.17
CA ARG A 769 21.05 12.60 23.74
C ARG A 769 20.58 11.39 22.97
N ALA A 770 21.51 10.58 22.46
CA ALA A 770 21.20 9.39 21.69
C ALA A 770 22.00 8.17 22.17
N TRP A 771 21.35 7.01 22.15
CA TRP A 771 21.92 5.71 22.45
C TRP A 771 21.75 4.80 21.24
N ARG A 772 22.83 4.25 20.70
CA ARG A 772 22.75 3.25 19.62
C ARG A 772 22.27 1.94 20.22
N ILE A 773 21.12 1.46 19.74
CA ILE A 773 20.51 0.21 20.21
C ILE A 773 20.87 -0.93 19.27
N ASP A 774 21.00 -2.15 19.81
CA ASP A 774 21.30 -3.34 19.01
C ASP A 774 20.17 -3.66 18.01
N SER A 775 20.49 -4.27 16.88
CA SER A 775 19.50 -4.63 15.84
C SER A 775 18.41 -5.58 16.38
N ARG A 776 18.76 -6.48 17.31
CA ARG A 776 17.80 -7.37 17.97
C ARG A 776 16.82 -6.61 18.85
N ASP A 777 17.30 -5.63 19.62
CA ASP A 777 16.43 -4.82 20.47
C ASP A 777 15.64 -3.80 19.62
N ALA A 778 16.19 -3.29 18.53
CA ALA A 778 15.51 -2.44 17.55
C ALA A 778 14.31 -3.11 16.87
N THR A 779 14.28 -4.45 16.74
CA THR A 779 13.10 -5.19 16.26
C THR A 779 12.08 -5.49 17.36
N ARG A 780 12.49 -5.42 18.63
CA ARG A 780 11.69 -5.75 19.81
C ARG A 780 11.24 -4.52 20.61
N VAL A 781 11.65 -3.32 20.21
CA VAL A 781 11.51 -2.07 20.96
C VAL A 781 10.06 -1.73 21.30
N ASP A 782 9.09 -2.00 20.42
CA ASP A 782 7.66 -1.84 20.73
C ASP A 782 7.20 -2.71 21.91
N ALA A 783 7.57 -3.99 21.90
CA ALA A 783 7.26 -4.94 22.96
C ALA A 783 8.02 -4.63 24.27
N MET A 784 9.19 -4.00 24.20
CA MET A 784 9.93 -3.51 25.38
C MET A 784 9.25 -2.28 25.97
N VAL A 785 8.88 -1.32 25.12
CA VAL A 785 8.17 -0.08 25.51
C VAL A 785 6.83 -0.41 26.15
N GLY A 786 6.07 -1.35 25.60
CA GLY A 786 4.85 -1.88 26.22
C GLY A 786 5.04 -2.52 27.60
N GLN A 787 6.24 -3.05 27.89
CA GLN A 787 6.61 -3.57 29.21
C GLN A 787 7.16 -2.49 30.17
N GLY A 788 7.16 -1.21 29.80
CA GLY A 788 7.79 -0.14 30.58
C GLY A 788 9.31 -0.24 30.60
N LYS A 789 9.92 -0.79 29.54
CA LYS A 789 11.38 -0.96 29.41
C LYS A 789 11.89 -0.25 28.17
N LEU A 790 13.08 0.31 28.27
CA LEU A 790 13.82 0.83 27.13
C LEU A 790 14.89 -0.18 26.68
N PRO A 791 15.25 -0.21 25.39
CA PRO A 791 16.41 -0.94 24.92
C PRO A 791 17.70 -0.38 25.56
N GLU A 792 18.65 -1.26 25.84
CA GLU A 792 20.00 -0.86 26.24
C GLU A 792 20.80 -0.42 25.00
N GLY A 793 21.78 0.47 25.19
CA GLY A 793 22.57 0.99 24.07
C GLY A 793 23.74 1.87 24.49
N ASP A 794 24.73 1.97 23.60
CA ASP A 794 25.91 2.82 23.80
C ASP A 794 25.54 4.29 23.59
N ILE A 795 25.96 5.18 24.49
CA ILE A 795 25.84 6.64 24.29
C ILE A 795 26.65 7.05 23.05
N VAL A 796 26.05 7.85 22.17
CA VAL A 796 26.66 8.31 20.92
C VAL A 796 27.08 9.78 21.06
N GLU A 797 28.37 10.00 21.31
CA GLU A 797 28.95 11.35 21.35
C GLU A 797 29.34 11.81 19.92
N GLY A 798 28.42 12.48 19.22
CA GLY A 798 28.70 13.09 17.91
C GLY A 798 27.62 12.81 16.85
N PRO A 799 28.00 12.72 15.56
CA PRO A 799 27.07 12.38 14.49
C PRO A 799 26.52 10.95 14.64
N LEU A 800 25.22 10.81 14.44
CA LEU A 800 24.51 9.55 14.28
C LEU A 800 24.84 9.00 12.88
N LEU A 801 25.90 8.22 12.81
CA LEU A 801 26.42 7.62 11.58
C LEU A 801 25.68 6.33 11.23
N PRO A 802 25.22 6.14 9.97
CA PRO A 802 24.95 4.78 9.48
C PRO A 802 26.21 3.93 9.64
N HIS A 803 26.07 2.62 9.88
CA HIS A 803 27.22 1.76 10.16
C HIS A 803 28.06 1.56 8.89
N ILE A 804 29.24 2.17 8.84
CA ILE A 804 30.14 2.07 7.70
C ILE A 804 31.00 0.79 7.82
N GLY A 805 30.36 -0.36 7.62
CA GLY A 805 31.03 -1.65 7.47
C GLY A 805 31.34 -1.97 6.01
N ASP A 806 32.27 -2.90 5.76
CA ASP A 806 32.61 -3.36 4.41
C ASP A 806 31.48 -4.16 3.73
N ASP A 807 30.52 -4.71 4.49
CA ASP A 807 29.29 -5.30 3.92
C ASP A 807 28.18 -4.25 3.85
N GLU A 808 28.05 -3.61 2.69
CA GLU A 808 27.03 -2.60 2.40
C GLU A 808 25.60 -3.11 2.66
N SER A 809 25.33 -4.42 2.68
CA SER A 809 23.95 -4.90 2.84
C SER A 809 23.38 -4.66 4.24
N ASP A 810 24.15 -4.90 5.32
CA ASP A 810 23.70 -4.75 6.72
C ASP A 810 24.04 -3.38 7.34
N ALA A 811 24.95 -2.63 6.71
CA ALA A 811 25.46 -1.31 7.10
C ALA A 811 24.41 -0.26 7.57
N MET A 812 23.13 -0.37 7.18
CA MET A 812 22.23 0.79 7.15
C MET A 812 21.00 0.71 8.05
N ARG A 813 20.79 -0.38 8.80
CA ARG A 813 19.68 -0.52 9.76
C ARG A 813 20.09 -0.20 11.21
N VAL A 814 20.81 0.91 11.41
CA VAL A 814 21.15 1.39 12.75
C VAL A 814 19.94 2.09 13.35
N SER A 815 19.55 1.70 14.56
CA SER A 815 18.52 2.40 15.33
C SER A 815 19.14 3.09 16.55
N TYR A 816 18.53 4.21 16.95
CA TYR A 816 18.92 4.98 18.11
C TYR A 816 17.70 5.23 18.99
N LEU A 817 17.80 4.96 20.29
CA LEU A 817 16.94 5.62 21.27
C LEU A 817 17.42 7.07 21.36
N PHE A 818 16.51 8.05 21.41
CA PHE A 818 16.86 9.47 21.55
C PHE A 818 16.03 10.16 22.63
N LEU A 819 16.60 11.23 23.18
CA LEU A 819 15.99 12.13 24.15
C LEU A 819 16.31 13.58 23.75
N THR A 820 15.30 14.34 23.33
CA THR A 820 15.42 15.78 23.00
C THR A 820 15.69 16.62 24.25
N ARG A 821 16.12 17.87 24.07
CA ARG A 821 16.35 18.79 25.21
C ARG A 821 15.03 19.14 25.92
N GLU A 822 13.93 19.08 25.19
CA GLU A 822 12.55 19.31 25.63
C GLU A 822 11.94 18.06 26.31
N GLY A 823 12.70 16.96 26.35
CA GLY A 823 12.36 15.74 27.07
C GLY A 823 11.52 14.73 26.30
N THR A 824 11.38 14.85 24.97
CA THR A 824 10.74 13.78 24.19
C THR A 824 11.68 12.61 24.03
N LEU A 825 11.18 11.44 24.39
CA LEU A 825 11.85 10.16 24.19
C LEU A 825 11.30 9.48 22.93
N GLY A 826 12.17 8.92 22.10
CA GLY A 826 11.76 8.25 20.87
C GLY A 826 12.82 7.31 20.30
N VAL A 827 12.51 6.71 19.16
CA VAL A 827 13.38 5.83 18.38
C VAL A 827 13.56 6.40 16.99
N LEU A 828 14.82 6.59 16.59
CA LEU A 828 15.23 7.02 15.26
C LEU A 828 15.85 5.81 14.55
N ARG A 829 15.19 5.29 13.49
CA ARG A 829 15.71 4.15 12.72
C ARG A 829 16.23 4.64 11.37
N LEU A 830 17.53 4.59 11.16
CA LEU A 830 18.10 4.83 9.84
C LEU A 830 17.70 3.66 8.92
N THR A 831 17.36 3.97 7.67
CA THR A 831 16.90 2.99 6.69
C THR A 831 17.73 3.01 5.41
N ASP A 832 18.29 4.16 5.01
CA ASP A 832 19.15 4.26 3.82
C ASP A 832 20.03 5.54 3.82
N GLN A 833 21.03 5.59 2.96
CA GLN A 833 21.67 6.86 2.53
C GLN A 833 21.38 7.08 1.05
N ILE A 834 20.62 8.12 0.75
CA ILE A 834 20.33 8.49 -0.62
C ILE A 834 21.54 9.21 -1.21
N THR A 835 22.31 8.51 -2.05
CA THR A 835 23.47 9.06 -2.76
C THR A 835 23.13 9.54 -4.18
N GLN A 836 21.96 9.17 -4.71
CA GLN A 836 21.47 9.57 -6.03
C GLN A 836 20.09 10.23 -5.94
N ALA A 837 20.00 11.50 -6.31
CA ALA A 837 18.71 12.16 -6.57
C ALA A 837 18.19 11.73 -7.95
N LYS A 838 16.95 11.24 -8.04
CA LYS A 838 16.22 10.94 -9.28
C LYS A 838 14.75 11.33 -9.11
N ASP A 839 14.09 11.71 -10.21
CA ASP A 839 12.63 11.80 -10.21
C ASP A 839 12.04 10.38 -10.12
N LEU A 840 11.32 10.12 -9.02
CA LEU A 840 10.65 8.84 -8.77
C LEU A 840 9.15 8.91 -9.02
N THR A 841 8.64 10.00 -9.61
CA THR A 841 7.22 10.19 -9.89
C THR A 841 6.64 9.02 -10.69
N GLY A 842 5.64 8.35 -10.11
CA GLY A 842 4.99 7.19 -10.72
C GLY A 842 5.67 5.84 -10.47
N ARG A 843 6.78 5.78 -9.71
CA ARG A 843 7.32 4.53 -9.16
C ARG A 843 6.65 4.23 -7.81
N MET A 844 6.39 2.96 -7.51
CA MET A 844 5.85 2.55 -6.21
C MET A 844 6.90 2.55 -5.09
N MET A 845 8.15 2.22 -5.41
CA MET A 845 9.29 2.25 -4.49
C MET A 845 10.53 2.80 -5.18
N ALA A 846 11.45 3.32 -4.38
CA ALA A 846 12.77 3.73 -4.85
C ALA A 846 13.71 2.53 -4.98
N GLU A 847 14.79 2.67 -5.75
CA GLU A 847 15.95 1.77 -5.65
C GLU A 847 16.76 2.19 -4.40
N ARG A 848 17.37 1.24 -3.67
CA ARG A 848 18.23 1.58 -2.53
C ARG A 848 19.36 2.54 -2.95
N GLY A 849 19.63 3.55 -2.12
CA GLY A 849 20.52 4.65 -2.41
C GLY A 849 19.95 5.73 -3.35
N VAL A 850 18.70 5.60 -3.79
CA VAL A 850 18.01 6.53 -4.70
C VAL A 850 16.78 7.15 -4.03
N GLY A 851 16.57 8.45 -4.25
CA GLY A 851 15.46 9.20 -3.67
C GLY A 851 15.23 10.50 -4.43
N PHE A 852 14.24 11.29 -4.01
CA PHE A 852 14.04 12.64 -4.58
C PHE A 852 15.18 13.61 -4.18
N HIS A 853 15.74 13.41 -2.99
CA HIS A 853 16.80 14.24 -2.41
C HIS A 853 17.90 13.36 -1.85
N ARG A 854 19.16 13.79 -1.99
CA ARG A 854 20.30 13.13 -1.37
C ARG A 854 20.33 13.38 0.14
N GLY A 855 20.82 12.43 0.93
CA GLY A 855 20.84 12.56 2.39
C GLY A 855 20.71 11.25 3.15
N VAL A 856 20.30 11.31 4.42
CA VAL A 856 19.97 10.14 5.25
C VAL A 856 18.46 9.93 5.26
N LYS A 857 18.01 8.71 4.93
CA LYS A 857 16.62 8.26 5.01
C LYS A 857 16.39 7.52 6.32
N PHE A 858 15.31 7.83 7.03
CA PHE A 858 15.02 7.28 8.35
C PHE A 858 13.52 7.31 8.72
N ASN A 859 13.19 6.58 9.77
CA ASN A 859 11.88 6.59 10.43
C ASN A 859 12.00 7.21 11.84
N ILE A 860 10.93 7.85 12.31
CA ILE A 860 10.80 8.42 13.66
C ILE A 860 9.60 7.79 14.34
N TYR A 861 9.85 7.22 15.52
CA TYR A 861 8.81 6.75 16.43
C TYR A 861 8.94 7.51 17.76
N LEU A 862 7.84 8.02 18.31
CA LEU A 862 7.84 8.65 19.64
C LEU A 862 7.32 7.67 20.69
N ILE A 863 7.93 7.66 21.88
CA ILE A 863 7.45 6.86 23.00
C ILE A 863 6.42 7.70 23.75
N ALA A 864 5.14 7.36 23.56
CA ALA A 864 4.03 7.96 24.30
C ALA A 864 3.66 7.08 25.50
N GLY A 865 3.16 7.72 26.55
CA GLY A 865 2.62 7.02 27.71
C GLY A 865 1.40 6.13 27.34
N PRO A 866 0.95 5.27 28.27
CA PRO A 866 -0.29 4.54 28.10
C PRO A 866 -1.43 5.54 27.88
N THR A 867 -2.18 5.36 26.80
CA THR A 867 -3.43 6.11 26.59
C THR A 867 -4.40 5.75 27.71
N ASP A 868 -4.83 6.74 28.49
CA ASP A 868 -5.99 6.60 29.35
C ASP A 868 -7.17 6.12 28.49
N ALA A 869 -7.69 4.93 28.77
CA ALA A 869 -8.75 4.28 27.99
C ALA A 869 -10.12 5.01 28.05
N THR A 870 -10.14 6.22 28.61
CA THR A 870 -11.27 7.14 28.74
C THR A 870 -11.13 8.39 27.86
N SER A 871 -9.99 8.61 27.17
CA SER A 871 -9.94 9.57 26.06
C SER A 871 -10.47 8.90 24.78
N PRO A 872 -11.49 9.49 24.12
CA PRO A 872 -12.14 8.92 22.93
C PRO A 872 -11.26 9.00 21.67
#